data_AF-A0A7S1TT08-F1
#
_entry.id   AF-A0A7S1TT08-F1
#
_cell.length_a   1.000
_cell.length_b   1.000
_cell.length_c   1.000
_cell.angle_alpha   90.00
_cell.angle_beta   90.00
_cell.angle_gamma   90.00
#
_symmetry.space_group_name_H-M   'P 1'
#
loop_
_entity.id
_entity.type
_entity.pdbx_description
1 polymer ?
#
loop_
_entity_poly.entity_id
_entity_poly.type
_entity_poly.pdbx_seq_one_letter_code
_entity_poly.pdbx_strand_id
1 'polypeptide(L)'
;MATWDASMSQEDFMYKDECIVLDEHDRIVGHESKYEVHRFNAATQRGILHRAFSVFLFNKEGKLLLQQRAADKITFPNVWTNTCCSHPLYGFDPTEVDTPLDVALGRVPGVKRAAVRKLDHELGIRPGDVPVESMKFLTRMHYWAADVVTHGKKSPWGEHEIDYILFAQVDDVEINANPEEVQDTKWVTFQELKNMMKPSSGLLWSPWFRIIVERFVPAWWEDLNATLTTNKHVDVRTIHRFDPTREHMGGDGDAGPWLDTDAPVKVNYVATSGADAKALKQGAYGKIAIHKESKLSQLSRVDEVFSAVYLKLRVNKILANKIEHTDEDVAFCDDILGRVSRSFAAVIRQLPEGLCLDVLIFYIVLRGLDTVEDDMAAFASNDVKCEHLRTFYNTALGKSCDWTMTGVGEGDEALLLEKFDSVARVFWNLPAPSREVIADITKRMGEGMAEFVTKDLGQGTTTVAEYDRYCHFVAGLVGEGLSRLFCVTGLKAARETYEDPAIESNLLALCNPMGLFLQKTNIIRDYLEDFVDGRAFWPQEVWKLYASESLGEFALPENQSSALACLNHLVTDALELIPECLDYLALLRNPEVFRFCAIPQVMAIATLTKCYNNPDVFTGVVKIRKGQSCQLILDSGSLEGVHFWFYTMASDVLRRLPGSDPSFQRTEVACRTVLELTSERYSRKKFLNLAKTLNVIVPIGAVICAAYLFQRKDSWLGQRGEPLLPKLTNPIDVLVLGLLFACMLYLLAFAAIPSVFGKAKVKTT
;
A
#
# COMPACT_ATOMS: atom_id res chain seq x y z
N MET A 1 -24.67 5.85 -49.98
CA MET A 1 -24.43 5.92 -48.52
C MET A 1 -25.64 6.56 -47.90
N ALA A 2 -26.29 5.89 -46.94
CA ALA A 2 -27.40 6.47 -46.22
C ALA A 2 -26.87 7.64 -45.38
N THR A 3 -27.53 8.80 -45.46
CA THR A 3 -27.22 9.94 -44.60
C THR A 3 -27.67 9.62 -43.19
N TRP A 4 -26.73 9.60 -42.24
CA TRP A 4 -27.03 9.46 -40.82
C TRP A 4 -28.01 10.58 -40.39
N ASP A 5 -29.09 10.20 -39.69
CA ASP A 5 -30.15 11.09 -39.24
C ASP A 5 -30.45 10.82 -37.76
N ALA A 6 -30.41 11.86 -36.93
CA ALA A 6 -30.64 11.77 -35.48
C ALA A 6 -32.09 11.36 -35.11
N SER A 7 -33.03 11.39 -36.07
CA SER A 7 -34.42 10.95 -35.87
C SER A 7 -34.65 9.45 -36.13
N MET A 8 -33.61 8.70 -36.48
CA MET A 8 -33.66 7.27 -36.68
C MET A 8 -33.93 6.51 -35.39
N SER A 9 -34.65 5.38 -35.49
CA SER A 9 -34.91 4.52 -34.34
C SER A 9 -33.63 3.78 -33.88
N GLN A 10 -33.65 3.22 -32.66
CA GLN A 10 -32.55 2.35 -32.19
C GLN A 10 -32.29 1.16 -33.14
N GLU A 11 -33.34 0.58 -33.73
CA GLU A 11 -33.22 -0.51 -34.71
C GLU A 11 -32.59 -0.03 -36.02
N ASP A 12 -32.97 1.16 -36.51
CA ASP A 12 -32.34 1.78 -37.67
C ASP A 12 -30.83 2.01 -37.46
N PHE A 13 -30.41 2.49 -36.28
CA PHE A 13 -29.00 2.67 -35.95
C PHE A 13 -28.25 1.34 -35.93
N MET A 14 -28.85 0.25 -35.47
CA MET A 14 -28.19 -1.06 -35.47
C MET A 14 -27.78 -1.50 -36.89
N TYR A 15 -28.62 -1.25 -37.89
CA TYR A 15 -28.34 -1.71 -39.26
C TYR A 15 -27.63 -0.68 -40.15
N LYS A 16 -27.74 0.63 -39.84
CA LYS A 16 -27.18 1.70 -40.69
C LYS A 16 -25.88 2.30 -40.18
N ASP A 17 -25.61 2.24 -38.87
CA ASP A 17 -24.33 2.70 -38.34
C ASP A 17 -23.24 1.67 -38.67
N GLU A 18 -22.23 2.11 -39.44
CA GLU A 18 -21.08 1.29 -39.83
C GLU A 18 -19.93 1.54 -38.85
N CYS A 19 -19.70 0.59 -37.94
CA CYS A 19 -18.60 0.65 -36.98
C CYS A 19 -17.26 0.32 -37.66
N ILE A 20 -16.19 0.98 -37.21
CA ILE A 20 -14.83 0.72 -37.71
C ILE A 20 -14.30 -0.56 -37.05
N VAL A 21 -14.06 -1.61 -37.83
CA VAL A 21 -13.55 -2.90 -37.35
C VAL A 21 -12.02 -2.87 -37.28
N LEU A 22 -11.49 -3.37 -36.17
CA LEU A 22 -10.08 -3.29 -35.82
C LEU A 22 -9.45 -4.67 -35.62
N ASP A 23 -8.12 -4.72 -35.73
CA ASP A 23 -7.34 -5.75 -35.06
C ASP A 23 -6.93 -5.31 -33.63
N GLU A 24 -6.30 -6.22 -32.89
CA GLU A 24 -5.87 -5.99 -31.51
C GLU A 24 -4.81 -4.88 -31.35
N HIS A 25 -4.27 -4.34 -32.45
CA HIS A 25 -3.28 -3.26 -32.47
C HIS A 25 -3.90 -1.92 -32.90
N ASP A 26 -5.23 -1.83 -32.89
CA ASP A 26 -5.99 -0.64 -33.32
C ASP A 26 -5.73 -0.27 -34.80
N ARG A 27 -5.43 -1.27 -35.63
CA ARG A 27 -5.34 -1.10 -37.09
C ARG A 27 -6.69 -1.43 -37.69
N ILE A 28 -7.15 -0.56 -38.60
CA ILE A 28 -8.43 -0.74 -39.30
C ILE A 28 -8.29 -1.94 -40.25
N VAL A 29 -9.14 -2.94 -40.07
CA VAL A 29 -9.22 -4.12 -40.95
C VAL A 29 -10.49 -4.14 -41.80
N GLY A 30 -11.47 -3.30 -41.47
CA GLY A 30 -12.71 -3.18 -42.23
C GLY A 30 -13.72 -2.26 -41.54
N HIS A 31 -14.98 -2.41 -41.92
CA HIS A 31 -16.13 -1.83 -41.25
C HIS A 31 -17.27 -2.85 -41.30
N GLU A 32 -18.21 -2.74 -40.36
CA GLU A 32 -19.37 -3.62 -40.27
C GLU A 32 -20.51 -2.91 -39.51
N SER A 33 -21.75 -3.32 -39.75
CA SER A 33 -22.92 -2.74 -39.07
C SER A 33 -22.83 -2.89 -37.55
N LYS A 34 -23.37 -1.91 -36.83
CA LYS A 34 -23.45 -1.91 -35.37
C LYS A 34 -24.13 -3.18 -34.83
N TYR A 35 -25.12 -3.69 -35.55
CA TYR A 35 -25.81 -4.94 -35.27
C TYR A 35 -24.86 -6.11 -35.19
N GLU A 36 -24.06 -6.32 -36.24
CA GLU A 36 -23.17 -7.49 -36.32
C GLU A 36 -22.01 -7.38 -35.33
N VAL A 37 -21.43 -6.20 -35.12
CA VAL A 37 -20.28 -6.08 -34.21
C VAL A 37 -20.64 -6.29 -32.73
N HIS A 38 -21.88 -5.97 -32.33
CA HIS A 38 -22.40 -6.19 -30.97
C HIS A 38 -23.03 -7.57 -30.78
N ARG A 39 -23.09 -8.40 -31.82
CA ARG A 39 -23.73 -9.71 -31.76
C ARG A 39 -22.76 -10.79 -31.28
N PHE A 40 -23.14 -11.44 -30.18
CA PHE A 40 -22.41 -12.54 -29.58
C PHE A 40 -23.06 -13.84 -30.03
N ASN A 41 -22.26 -14.79 -30.52
CA ASN A 41 -22.72 -16.13 -30.90
C ASN A 41 -21.52 -17.09 -30.94
N ALA A 42 -21.74 -18.35 -31.29
CA ALA A 42 -20.68 -19.37 -31.32
C ALA A 42 -19.50 -19.05 -32.26
N ALA A 43 -19.72 -18.28 -33.33
CA ALA A 43 -18.66 -17.86 -34.26
C ALA A 43 -17.95 -16.58 -33.80
N THR A 44 -18.67 -15.65 -33.18
CA THR A 44 -18.15 -14.40 -32.61
C THR A 44 -18.37 -14.40 -31.10
N GLN A 45 -17.62 -15.26 -30.39
CA GLN A 45 -17.87 -15.51 -28.95
C GLN A 45 -17.89 -14.23 -28.12
N ARG A 46 -17.03 -13.26 -28.46
CA ARG A 46 -16.91 -11.94 -27.82
C ARG A 46 -17.40 -10.80 -28.72
N GLY A 47 -18.19 -11.07 -29.76
CA GLY A 47 -18.47 -10.06 -30.79
C GLY A 47 -17.24 -9.71 -31.64
N ILE A 48 -17.39 -8.72 -32.52
CA ILE A 48 -16.34 -8.27 -33.44
C ILE A 48 -15.64 -7.05 -32.85
N LEU A 49 -14.31 -7.07 -32.82
CA LEU A 49 -13.52 -5.97 -32.30
C LEU A 49 -13.70 -4.70 -33.15
N HIS A 50 -14.15 -3.61 -32.53
CA HIS A 50 -14.38 -2.34 -33.21
C HIS A 50 -13.95 -1.12 -32.37
N ARG A 51 -13.87 0.05 -33.02
CA ARG A 51 -13.47 1.30 -32.34
C ARG A 51 -14.64 1.93 -31.60
N ALA A 52 -14.40 2.42 -30.38
CA ALA A 52 -15.36 3.18 -29.60
C ALA A 52 -14.72 4.40 -28.92
N PHE A 53 -15.54 5.22 -28.25
CA PHE A 53 -15.07 6.31 -27.40
C PHE A 53 -15.94 6.47 -26.15
N SER A 54 -15.32 6.99 -25.09
CA SER A 54 -15.95 7.33 -23.81
C SER A 54 -15.64 8.78 -23.43
N VAL A 55 -16.68 9.61 -23.36
CA VAL A 55 -16.59 11.03 -22.97
C VAL A 55 -16.84 11.20 -21.47
N PHE A 56 -15.96 11.94 -20.81
CA PHE A 56 -16.09 12.45 -19.46
C PHE A 56 -16.16 13.98 -19.49
N LEU A 57 -17.38 14.51 -19.33
CA LEU A 57 -17.65 15.94 -19.39
C LEU A 57 -17.75 16.52 -17.97
N PHE A 58 -16.92 17.49 -17.67
CA PHE A 58 -16.89 18.18 -16.39
C PHE A 58 -17.48 19.58 -16.51
N ASN A 59 -18.16 20.05 -15.46
CA ASN A 59 -18.55 21.45 -15.37
C ASN A 59 -17.44 22.31 -14.72
N LYS A 60 -17.67 23.61 -14.56
CA LYS A 60 -16.72 24.53 -13.92
C LYS A 60 -16.34 24.16 -12.48
N GLU A 61 -17.25 23.52 -11.74
CA GLU A 61 -17.00 23.04 -10.37
C GLU A 61 -16.24 21.71 -10.34
N GLY A 62 -15.89 21.14 -11.49
CA GLY A 62 -15.20 19.87 -11.59
C GLY A 62 -16.11 18.67 -11.24
N LYS A 63 -17.43 18.81 -11.34
CA LYS A 63 -18.37 17.68 -11.28
C LYS A 63 -18.46 17.00 -12.64
N LEU A 64 -18.57 15.68 -12.66
CA LEU A 64 -18.75 14.88 -13.88
C LEU A 64 -20.23 14.73 -14.17
N LEU A 65 -20.64 14.86 -15.44
CA LEU A 65 -21.96 14.51 -15.90
C LEU A 65 -22.04 13.01 -16.17
N LEU A 66 -22.95 12.32 -15.47
CA LEU A 66 -23.33 10.94 -15.74
C LEU A 66 -24.66 10.90 -16.47
N GLN A 67 -24.88 9.82 -17.21
CA GLN A 67 -26.20 9.47 -17.74
C GLN A 67 -26.61 8.05 -17.32
N GLN A 68 -27.92 7.84 -17.19
CA GLN A 68 -28.53 6.52 -17.16
C GLN A 68 -29.09 6.23 -18.56
N ARG A 69 -28.66 5.12 -19.15
CA ARG A 69 -29.09 4.69 -20.48
C ARG A 69 -30.59 4.41 -20.49
N ALA A 70 -31.29 4.80 -21.56
CA ALA A 70 -32.71 4.54 -21.72
C ALA A 70 -33.04 3.04 -21.70
N ALA A 71 -34.25 2.71 -21.27
CA ALA A 71 -34.75 1.34 -21.24
C ALA A 71 -34.87 0.72 -22.64
N ASP A 72 -35.06 1.54 -23.68
CA ASP A 72 -35.22 1.12 -25.08
C ASP A 72 -33.88 0.84 -25.79
N LYS A 73 -32.75 1.05 -25.12
CA LYS A 73 -31.42 0.70 -25.67
C LYS A 73 -31.30 -0.80 -25.87
N ILE A 74 -30.83 -1.20 -27.05
CA ILE A 74 -30.63 -2.62 -27.39
C ILE A 74 -29.46 -3.24 -26.62
N THR A 75 -28.38 -2.48 -26.38
CA THR A 75 -27.25 -2.92 -25.56
C THR A 75 -27.22 -2.16 -24.23
N PHE A 76 -27.08 -2.89 -23.13
CA PHE A 76 -26.99 -2.40 -21.76
C PHE A 76 -28.05 -1.34 -21.39
N PRO A 77 -29.36 -1.59 -21.53
CA PRO A 77 -30.40 -0.67 -21.07
C PRO A 77 -30.38 -0.47 -19.55
N ASN A 78 -30.87 0.68 -19.08
CA ASN A 78 -31.02 1.06 -17.67
C ASN A 78 -29.74 1.20 -16.83
N VAL A 79 -28.55 0.94 -17.37
CA VAL A 79 -27.30 1.09 -16.61
C VAL A 79 -26.84 2.55 -16.57
N TRP A 80 -26.25 2.96 -15.44
CA TRP A 80 -25.53 4.22 -15.30
C TRP A 80 -24.15 4.14 -15.94
N THR A 81 -23.70 5.23 -16.55
CA THR A 81 -22.41 5.29 -17.28
C THR A 81 -21.82 6.71 -17.26
N ASN A 82 -20.67 6.92 -17.91
CA ASN A 82 -20.07 8.25 -18.14
C ASN A 82 -20.97 9.12 -19.03
N THR A 83 -20.52 10.33 -19.34
CA THR A 83 -21.35 11.33 -20.02
C THR A 83 -21.94 10.83 -21.34
N CYS A 84 -21.13 10.24 -22.22
CA CYS A 84 -21.58 9.72 -23.51
C CYS A 84 -20.58 8.67 -24.02
N CYS A 85 -21.09 7.59 -24.61
CA CYS A 85 -20.28 6.51 -25.23
C CYS A 85 -20.89 6.09 -26.56
N SER A 86 -20.07 6.01 -27.59
CA SER A 86 -20.51 5.52 -28.90
C SER A 86 -19.30 5.21 -29.79
N HIS A 87 -19.52 5.22 -31.11
CA HIS A 87 -18.59 4.75 -32.11
C HIS A 87 -18.33 5.86 -33.15
N PRO A 88 -17.07 6.07 -33.56
CA PRO A 88 -16.80 6.76 -34.81
C PRO A 88 -17.29 5.88 -35.98
N LEU A 89 -17.94 6.51 -36.96
CA LEU A 89 -18.58 5.79 -38.06
C LEU A 89 -17.72 5.79 -39.33
N TYR A 90 -17.64 4.64 -39.98
CA TYR A 90 -17.06 4.51 -41.30
C TYR A 90 -17.97 5.16 -42.34
N GLY A 91 -17.40 5.99 -43.23
CA GLY A 91 -18.17 6.64 -44.31
C GLY A 91 -18.98 7.87 -43.90
N PHE A 92 -18.85 8.35 -42.65
CA PHE A 92 -19.43 9.63 -42.22
C PHE A 92 -18.67 10.83 -42.83
N ASP A 93 -19.35 11.96 -43.07
CA ASP A 93 -18.75 13.21 -43.56
C ASP A 93 -19.14 14.38 -42.66
N PRO A 94 -18.19 15.16 -42.08
CA PRO A 94 -16.73 15.01 -42.17
C PRO A 94 -16.23 13.69 -41.59
N THR A 95 -15.19 13.11 -42.21
CA THR A 95 -14.67 11.78 -41.84
C THR A 95 -14.47 11.59 -40.34
N GLU A 96 -14.97 10.51 -39.78
CA GLU A 96 -14.71 10.11 -38.39
C GLU A 96 -13.60 9.05 -38.28
N VAL A 97 -12.99 8.70 -39.41
CA VAL A 97 -11.91 7.71 -39.50
C VAL A 97 -10.56 8.40 -39.32
N ASP A 98 -9.93 8.20 -38.17
CA ASP A 98 -8.59 8.72 -37.89
C ASP A 98 -7.49 8.00 -38.67
N THR A 99 -6.52 8.77 -39.17
CA THR A 99 -5.33 8.20 -39.83
C THR A 99 -4.40 7.55 -38.79
N PRO A 100 -3.52 6.60 -39.19
CA PRO A 100 -2.51 6.06 -38.28
C PRO A 100 -1.64 7.13 -37.62
N LEU A 101 -1.38 8.24 -38.31
CA LEU A 101 -0.62 9.36 -37.77
C LEU A 101 -1.42 10.14 -36.71
N ASP A 102 -2.73 10.34 -36.92
CA ASP A 102 -3.59 11.00 -35.94
C ASP A 102 -3.68 10.21 -34.64
N VAL A 103 -3.78 8.88 -34.74
CA VAL A 103 -3.76 7.96 -33.60
C VAL A 103 -2.39 8.00 -32.90
N ALA A 104 -1.29 7.86 -33.65
CA ALA A 104 0.07 7.88 -33.09
C ALA A 104 0.44 9.18 -32.37
N LEU A 105 -0.16 10.31 -32.78
CA LEU A 105 0.02 11.62 -32.17
C LEU A 105 -1.04 11.96 -31.11
N GLY A 106 -2.04 11.11 -30.88
CA GLY A 106 -3.15 11.36 -29.95
C GLY A 106 -4.04 12.54 -30.34
N ARG A 107 -4.07 12.93 -31.62
CA ARG A 107 -4.91 14.03 -32.12
C ARG A 107 -6.36 13.60 -32.24
N VAL A 108 -6.55 12.41 -32.82
CA VAL A 108 -7.82 11.68 -32.93
C VAL A 108 -9.05 12.54 -33.33
N PRO A 109 -8.92 13.42 -34.34
CA PRO A 109 -9.97 14.38 -34.70
C PRO A 109 -11.28 13.71 -35.17
N GLY A 110 -11.23 12.50 -35.73
CA GLY A 110 -12.38 11.71 -36.14
C GLY A 110 -13.17 11.20 -34.95
N VAL A 111 -12.50 10.58 -33.97
CA VAL A 111 -13.11 10.17 -32.70
C VAL A 111 -13.72 11.35 -31.95
N LYS A 112 -13.04 12.51 -31.92
CA LYS A 112 -13.60 13.71 -31.26
C LYS A 112 -14.82 14.28 -31.99
N ARG A 113 -14.87 14.23 -33.33
CA ARG A 113 -16.06 14.61 -34.10
C ARG A 113 -17.25 13.71 -33.77
N ALA A 114 -17.01 12.39 -33.70
CA ALA A 114 -18.02 11.42 -33.32
C ALA A 114 -18.57 11.69 -31.91
N ALA A 115 -17.68 12.01 -30.97
CA ALA A 115 -18.05 12.40 -29.61
C ALA A 115 -18.93 13.65 -29.58
N VAL A 116 -18.58 14.71 -30.33
CA VAL A 116 -19.40 15.92 -30.43
C VAL A 116 -20.79 15.62 -31.03
N ARG A 117 -20.84 14.85 -32.12
CA ARG A 117 -22.11 14.42 -32.74
C ARG A 117 -23.00 13.67 -31.76
N LYS A 118 -22.42 12.77 -30.97
CA LYS A 118 -23.18 11.93 -30.03
C LYS A 118 -23.56 12.65 -28.74
N LEU A 119 -22.79 13.62 -28.27
CA LEU A 119 -23.21 14.51 -27.18
C LEU A 119 -24.43 15.36 -27.59
N ASP A 120 -24.47 15.84 -28.83
CA ASP A 120 -25.64 16.56 -29.36
C ASP A 120 -26.85 15.62 -29.47
N HIS A 121 -26.66 14.42 -30.03
CA HIS A 121 -27.74 13.45 -30.18
C HIS A 121 -28.29 12.90 -28.85
N GLU A 122 -27.44 12.50 -27.90
CA GLU A 122 -27.89 11.86 -26.64
C GLU A 122 -28.33 12.88 -25.59
N LEU A 123 -27.62 13.99 -25.46
CA LEU A 123 -27.79 14.95 -24.36
C LEU A 123 -28.23 16.34 -24.82
N GLY A 124 -28.37 16.59 -26.12
CA GLY A 124 -28.70 17.90 -26.66
C GLY A 124 -27.61 18.95 -26.45
N ILE A 125 -26.38 18.53 -26.16
CA ILE A 125 -25.24 19.43 -25.94
C ILE A 125 -24.69 19.84 -27.30
N ARG A 126 -24.90 21.10 -27.66
CA ARG A 126 -24.62 21.58 -29.01
C ARG A 126 -23.11 21.55 -29.31
N PRO A 127 -22.70 21.34 -30.57
CA PRO A 127 -21.30 21.35 -30.96
C PRO A 127 -20.51 22.62 -30.60
N GLY A 128 -21.20 23.77 -30.50
CA GLY A 128 -20.58 25.03 -30.09
C GLY A 128 -20.22 25.09 -28.59
N ASP A 129 -20.92 24.32 -27.75
CA ASP A 129 -20.70 24.27 -26.31
C ASP A 129 -19.54 23.33 -25.95
N VAL A 130 -19.24 22.33 -26.82
CA VAL A 130 -18.08 21.44 -26.69
C VAL A 130 -17.32 21.34 -28.02
N PRO A 131 -16.51 22.35 -28.38
CA PRO A 131 -15.73 22.31 -29.61
C PRO A 131 -14.77 21.11 -29.63
N VAL A 132 -14.56 20.51 -30.81
CA VAL A 132 -13.64 19.36 -31.00
C VAL A 132 -12.27 19.58 -30.34
N GLU A 133 -11.72 20.79 -30.41
CA GLU A 133 -10.40 21.13 -29.85
C GLU A 133 -10.37 21.17 -28.30
N SER A 134 -11.51 21.33 -27.64
CA SER A 134 -11.59 21.32 -26.17
C SER A 134 -11.57 19.89 -25.61
N MET A 135 -11.84 18.88 -26.44
CA MET A 135 -11.77 17.48 -26.04
C MET A 135 -10.32 17.00 -25.96
N LYS A 136 -9.94 16.55 -24.79
CA LYS A 136 -8.63 15.98 -24.48
C LYS A 136 -8.67 14.46 -24.59
N PHE A 137 -7.93 13.92 -25.55
CA PHE A 137 -7.63 12.49 -25.57
C PHE A 137 -6.65 12.13 -24.45
N LEU A 138 -6.93 11.05 -23.72
CA LEU A 138 -6.07 10.55 -22.65
C LEU A 138 -5.40 9.24 -23.00
N THR A 139 -6.16 8.18 -23.30
CA THR A 139 -5.59 6.85 -23.60
C THR A 139 -6.61 5.97 -24.32
N ARG A 140 -6.22 4.75 -24.66
CA ARG A 140 -7.06 3.71 -25.27
C ARG A 140 -7.19 2.48 -24.37
N MET A 141 -8.39 1.93 -24.30
CA MET A 141 -8.73 0.75 -23.52
C MET A 141 -9.33 -0.32 -24.42
N HIS A 142 -8.82 -1.55 -24.39
CA HIS A 142 -9.39 -2.69 -25.11
C HIS A 142 -10.08 -3.63 -24.12
N TYR A 143 -11.39 -3.77 -24.24
CA TYR A 143 -12.17 -4.66 -23.38
C TYR A 143 -13.23 -5.40 -24.19
N TRP A 144 -13.83 -6.41 -23.58
CA TRP A 144 -15.09 -6.98 -24.04
C TRP A 144 -16.04 -7.16 -22.86
N ALA A 145 -17.34 -7.24 -23.10
CA ALA A 145 -18.34 -7.54 -22.09
C ALA A 145 -19.64 -8.06 -22.73
N ALA A 146 -20.17 -9.18 -22.23
CA ALA A 146 -21.51 -9.63 -22.57
C ALA A 146 -22.56 -8.87 -21.73
N ASP A 147 -23.71 -8.57 -22.32
CA ASP A 147 -24.82 -7.89 -21.66
C ASP A 147 -25.69 -8.86 -20.86
N VAL A 148 -25.06 -9.61 -19.96
CA VAL A 148 -25.72 -10.64 -19.15
C VAL A 148 -26.59 -10.04 -18.05
N VAL A 149 -26.25 -8.84 -17.58
CA VAL A 149 -26.93 -8.17 -16.48
C VAL A 149 -28.34 -7.71 -16.89
N THR A 150 -28.54 -7.28 -18.14
CA THR A 150 -29.83 -6.74 -18.59
C THR A 150 -30.61 -7.71 -19.48
N HIS A 151 -29.93 -8.59 -20.23
CA HIS A 151 -30.54 -9.56 -21.15
C HIS A 151 -30.43 -11.02 -20.69
N GLY A 152 -29.76 -11.29 -19.56
CA GLY A 152 -29.62 -12.63 -18.97
C GLY A 152 -28.43 -13.44 -19.52
N LYS A 153 -28.22 -14.64 -18.96
CA LYS A 153 -27.00 -15.45 -19.15
C LYS A 153 -26.66 -15.81 -20.61
N LYS A 154 -27.67 -15.92 -21.48
CA LYS A 154 -27.52 -16.21 -22.92
C LYS A 154 -27.86 -14.98 -23.76
N SER A 155 -27.48 -13.80 -23.28
CA SER A 155 -27.65 -12.56 -24.02
C SER A 155 -26.97 -12.64 -25.39
N PRO A 156 -27.66 -12.33 -26.49
CA PRO A 156 -27.06 -12.25 -27.81
C PRO A 156 -26.27 -10.94 -28.01
N TRP A 157 -26.23 -10.07 -27.00
CA TRP A 157 -25.68 -8.73 -27.07
C TRP A 157 -24.46 -8.57 -26.17
N GLY A 158 -23.52 -7.75 -26.61
CA GLY A 158 -22.37 -7.32 -25.84
C GLY A 158 -21.52 -6.33 -26.64
N GLU A 159 -20.34 -6.02 -26.12
CA GLU A 159 -19.38 -5.11 -26.73
C GLU A 159 -17.98 -5.73 -26.71
N HIS A 160 -17.16 -5.41 -27.71
CA HIS A 160 -15.74 -5.74 -27.76
C HIS A 160 -15.01 -4.65 -28.54
N GLU A 161 -14.31 -3.80 -27.79
CA GLU A 161 -14.01 -2.46 -28.24
C GLU A 161 -12.59 -2.04 -27.88
N ILE A 162 -11.96 -1.28 -28.77
CA ILE A 162 -10.87 -0.36 -28.41
C ILE A 162 -11.48 1.02 -28.21
N ASP A 163 -11.69 1.36 -26.95
CA ASP A 163 -12.33 2.56 -26.45
C ASP A 163 -11.33 3.70 -26.23
N TYR A 164 -11.61 4.85 -26.84
CA TYR A 164 -10.83 6.08 -26.74
C TYR A 164 -11.40 6.98 -25.64
N ILE A 165 -10.60 7.23 -24.60
CA ILE A 165 -11.08 8.00 -23.45
C ILE A 165 -10.82 9.49 -23.65
N LEU A 166 -11.90 10.27 -23.64
CA LEU A 166 -11.92 11.71 -23.88
C LEU A 166 -12.40 12.47 -22.65
N PHE A 167 -11.67 13.50 -22.24
CA PHE A 167 -12.06 14.43 -21.19
C PHE A 167 -12.36 15.79 -21.78
N ALA A 168 -13.41 16.46 -21.30
CA ALA A 168 -13.70 17.84 -21.65
C ALA A 168 -14.25 18.58 -20.44
N GLN A 169 -14.03 19.88 -20.38
CA GLN A 169 -14.67 20.74 -19.38
C GLN A 169 -15.46 21.83 -20.09
N VAL A 170 -16.66 22.06 -19.60
CA VAL A 170 -17.62 23.02 -20.15
C VAL A 170 -18.07 24.01 -19.10
N ASP A 171 -18.61 25.10 -19.60
CA ASP A 171 -19.36 26.08 -18.84
C ASP A 171 -20.77 25.51 -18.52
N ASP A 172 -21.70 26.38 -18.17
CA ASP A 172 -23.10 25.96 -18.00
C ASP A 172 -23.67 25.51 -19.34
N VAL A 173 -23.95 24.21 -19.46
CA VAL A 173 -24.59 23.60 -20.62
C VAL A 173 -25.99 23.14 -20.25
N GLU A 174 -26.94 23.39 -21.15
CA GLU A 174 -28.30 22.87 -21.02
C GLU A 174 -28.32 21.41 -21.49
N ILE A 175 -28.94 20.54 -20.69
CA ILE A 175 -29.07 19.11 -21.00
C ILE A 175 -30.49 18.86 -21.50
N ASN A 176 -30.62 18.64 -22.80
CA ASN A 176 -31.87 18.27 -23.48
C ASN A 176 -31.75 16.81 -23.94
N ALA A 177 -31.80 15.91 -22.95
CA ALA A 177 -31.61 14.48 -23.16
C ALA A 177 -32.64 13.90 -24.14
N ASN A 178 -32.17 13.13 -25.12
CA ASN A 178 -33.04 12.36 -26.00
C ASN A 178 -33.61 11.16 -25.21
N PRO A 179 -34.94 11.07 -25.02
CA PRO A 179 -35.55 10.01 -24.20
C PRO A 179 -35.33 8.59 -24.73
N GLU A 180 -35.04 8.42 -26.03
CA GLU A 180 -34.70 7.11 -26.60
C GLU A 180 -33.25 6.66 -26.30
N GLU A 181 -32.40 7.59 -25.87
CA GLU A 181 -30.99 7.34 -25.55
C GLU A 181 -30.72 7.39 -24.05
N VAL A 182 -31.35 8.33 -23.34
CA VAL A 182 -31.04 8.71 -21.97
C VAL A 182 -32.31 8.84 -21.14
N GLN A 183 -32.37 8.10 -20.03
CA GLN A 183 -33.49 8.12 -19.10
C GLN A 183 -33.28 9.09 -17.92
N ASP A 184 -32.04 9.27 -17.48
CA ASP A 184 -31.72 10.18 -16.37
C ASP A 184 -30.31 10.75 -16.52
N THR A 185 -30.03 11.90 -15.92
CA THR A 185 -28.70 12.52 -15.92
C THR A 185 -28.36 13.09 -14.55
N LYS A 186 -27.07 13.11 -14.21
CA LYS A 186 -26.63 13.62 -12.92
C LYS A 186 -25.22 14.18 -12.92
N TRP A 187 -25.09 15.42 -12.44
CA TRP A 187 -23.79 15.99 -12.08
C TRP A 187 -23.34 15.48 -10.71
N VAL A 188 -22.16 14.87 -10.66
CA VAL A 188 -21.62 14.28 -9.43
C VAL A 188 -20.20 14.75 -9.13
N THR A 189 -19.92 15.00 -7.87
CA THR A 189 -18.55 15.02 -7.36
C THR A 189 -17.98 13.60 -7.34
N PHE A 190 -16.65 13.49 -7.28
CA PHE A 190 -16.01 12.18 -7.15
C PHE A 190 -16.48 11.39 -5.92
N GLN A 191 -16.81 12.07 -4.81
CA GLN A 191 -17.32 11.42 -3.61
C GLN A 191 -18.78 10.93 -3.77
N GLU A 192 -19.62 11.67 -4.48
CA GLU A 192 -20.98 11.25 -4.82
C GLU A 192 -20.96 10.07 -5.78
N LEU A 193 -20.10 10.11 -6.81
CA LEU A 193 -19.88 8.97 -7.72
C LEU A 193 -19.49 7.72 -6.93
N LYS A 194 -18.49 7.82 -6.05
CA LYS A 194 -18.08 6.70 -5.18
C LYS A 194 -19.21 6.15 -4.33
N ASN A 195 -20.13 6.99 -3.87
CA ASN A 195 -21.28 6.54 -3.09
C ASN A 195 -22.33 5.86 -3.98
N MET A 196 -22.57 6.39 -5.18
CA MET A 196 -23.50 5.79 -6.15
C MET A 196 -22.98 4.45 -6.69
N MET A 197 -21.66 4.24 -6.78
CA MET A 197 -21.08 2.98 -7.25
C MET A 197 -20.97 1.89 -6.17
N LYS A 198 -21.36 2.16 -4.91
CA LYS A 198 -21.39 1.11 -3.88
C LYS A 198 -22.47 0.07 -4.21
N PRO A 199 -22.24 -1.22 -3.94
CA PRO A 199 -23.25 -2.26 -4.13
C PRO A 199 -24.57 -1.98 -3.41
N SER A 200 -24.52 -1.30 -2.25
CA SER A 200 -25.70 -0.91 -1.47
C SER A 200 -26.63 0.10 -2.16
N SER A 201 -26.21 0.73 -3.26
CA SER A 201 -27.04 1.66 -4.02
C SER A 201 -28.11 0.97 -4.86
N GLY A 202 -27.92 -0.32 -5.19
CA GLY A 202 -28.78 -1.06 -6.11
C GLY A 202 -28.74 -0.57 -7.57
N LEU A 203 -27.85 0.37 -7.92
CA LEU A 203 -27.72 0.88 -9.28
C LEU A 203 -26.91 -0.08 -10.15
N LEU A 204 -27.36 -0.26 -11.39
CA LEU A 204 -26.60 -0.99 -12.41
C LEU A 204 -25.63 -0.03 -13.09
N TRP A 205 -24.43 -0.53 -13.41
CA TRP A 205 -23.37 0.26 -14.02
C TRP A 205 -22.82 -0.44 -15.25
N SER A 206 -22.55 0.33 -16.29
CA SER A 206 -21.90 -0.21 -17.49
C SER A 206 -20.50 -0.74 -17.19
N PRO A 207 -20.10 -1.88 -17.79
CA PRO A 207 -18.81 -2.52 -17.50
C PRO A 207 -17.61 -1.64 -17.84
N TRP A 208 -17.62 -0.96 -19.00
CA TRP A 208 -16.53 -0.06 -19.41
C TRP A 208 -16.32 1.08 -18.42
N PHE A 209 -17.40 1.74 -17.99
CA PHE A 209 -17.32 2.85 -17.04
C PHE A 209 -16.72 2.40 -15.70
N ARG A 210 -17.07 1.20 -15.22
CA ARG A 210 -16.44 0.64 -14.01
C ARG A 210 -14.95 0.45 -14.20
N ILE A 211 -14.53 -0.15 -15.32
CA ILE A 211 -13.11 -0.33 -15.64
C ILE A 211 -12.41 1.04 -15.67
N ILE A 212 -12.97 2.03 -16.38
CA ILE A 212 -12.35 3.34 -16.53
C ILE A 212 -12.27 4.07 -15.18
N VAL A 213 -13.32 4.02 -14.37
CA VAL A 213 -13.38 4.67 -13.05
C VAL A 213 -12.46 4.01 -12.04
N GLU A 214 -12.32 2.69 -12.06
CA GLU A 214 -11.43 1.97 -11.14
C GLU A 214 -9.96 2.13 -11.53
N ARG A 215 -9.66 2.16 -12.83
CA ARG A 215 -8.27 2.14 -13.34
C ARG A 215 -7.66 3.52 -13.54
N PHE A 216 -8.43 4.51 -14.00
CA PHE A 216 -7.85 5.73 -14.54
C PHE A 216 -8.36 7.02 -13.89
N VAL A 217 -9.68 7.14 -13.74
CA VAL A 217 -10.36 8.38 -13.33
C VAL A 217 -9.87 8.97 -12.00
N PRO A 218 -9.52 8.22 -10.94
CA PRO A 218 -9.12 8.81 -9.65
C PRO A 218 -7.91 9.72 -9.79
N ALA A 219 -6.91 9.30 -10.56
CA ALA A 219 -5.70 10.09 -10.80
C ALA A 219 -5.98 11.29 -11.70
N TRP A 220 -6.78 11.10 -12.75
CA TRP A 220 -7.11 12.16 -13.71
C TRP A 220 -8.01 13.25 -13.11
N TRP A 221 -8.95 12.88 -12.25
CA TRP A 221 -9.91 13.80 -11.62
C TRP A 221 -9.28 14.55 -10.43
N GLU A 222 -8.39 13.92 -9.65
CA GLU A 222 -7.68 14.61 -8.56
C GLU A 222 -6.84 15.80 -9.07
N ASP A 223 -6.30 15.70 -10.29
CA ASP A 223 -5.56 16.77 -10.97
C ASP A 223 -6.24 17.18 -12.30
N LEU A 224 -7.55 17.40 -12.25
CA LEU A 224 -8.39 17.67 -13.43
C LEU A 224 -7.84 18.81 -14.31
N ASN A 225 -7.32 19.87 -13.68
CA ASN A 225 -6.74 20.99 -14.42
C ASN A 225 -5.51 20.55 -15.24
N ALA A 226 -4.57 19.80 -14.65
CA ALA A 226 -3.42 19.31 -15.41
C ALA A 226 -3.82 18.27 -16.47
N THR A 227 -4.82 17.43 -16.17
CA THR A 227 -5.38 16.46 -17.12
C THR A 227 -5.88 17.15 -18.39
N LEU A 228 -6.64 18.24 -18.25
CA LEU A 228 -7.23 18.96 -19.38
C LEU A 228 -6.21 19.86 -20.11
N THR A 229 -5.29 20.48 -19.39
CA THR A 229 -4.41 21.54 -19.95
C THR A 229 -3.02 21.05 -20.38
N THR A 230 -2.59 19.87 -19.94
CA THR A 230 -1.23 19.34 -20.21
C THR A 230 -1.28 17.95 -20.82
N ASN A 231 -0.11 17.40 -21.19
CA ASN A 231 0.02 16.01 -21.66
C ASN A 231 0.40 15.03 -20.54
N LYS A 232 0.36 15.45 -19.27
CA LYS A 232 0.80 14.65 -18.12
C LYS A 232 0.16 13.25 -18.06
N HIS A 233 -1.11 13.15 -18.46
CA HIS A 233 -1.91 11.94 -18.40
C HIS A 233 -2.21 11.32 -19.78
N VAL A 234 -1.55 11.81 -20.83
CA VAL A 234 -1.76 11.33 -22.19
C VAL A 234 -0.83 10.15 -22.48
N ASP A 235 -1.42 9.01 -22.84
CA ASP A 235 -0.74 7.81 -23.31
C ASP A 235 -1.23 7.44 -24.71
N VAL A 236 -0.42 7.77 -25.72
CA VAL A 236 -0.68 7.45 -27.13
C VAL A 236 -0.14 6.07 -27.53
N ARG A 237 0.67 5.43 -26.69
CA ARG A 237 1.44 4.24 -27.07
C ARG A 237 0.73 2.95 -26.66
N THR A 238 0.16 2.93 -25.47
CA THR A 238 -0.43 1.72 -24.90
C THR A 238 -1.90 1.58 -25.30
N ILE A 239 -2.32 0.35 -25.54
CA ILE A 239 -3.73 -0.06 -25.55
C ILE A 239 -3.91 -0.91 -24.30
N HIS A 240 -4.61 -0.38 -23.29
CA HIS A 240 -4.77 -1.01 -21.98
C HIS A 240 -5.83 -2.09 -22.08
N ARG A 241 -5.47 -3.37 -21.92
CA ARG A 241 -6.38 -4.51 -22.14
C ARG A 241 -7.04 -4.97 -20.84
N PHE A 242 -8.33 -5.24 -20.85
CA PHE A 242 -9.05 -5.71 -19.67
C PHE A 242 -10.10 -6.77 -20.02
N ASP A 243 -10.20 -7.79 -19.18
CA ASP A 243 -11.38 -8.65 -19.14
C ASP A 243 -12.51 -8.00 -18.32
N PRO A 244 -13.78 -8.29 -18.65
CA PRO A 244 -14.92 -7.79 -17.88
C PRO A 244 -15.00 -8.47 -16.51
N THR A 245 -15.80 -7.91 -15.60
CA THR A 245 -16.16 -8.60 -14.35
C THR A 245 -16.90 -9.90 -14.67
N ARG A 246 -16.82 -10.90 -13.77
CA ARG A 246 -17.41 -12.24 -13.98
C ARG A 246 -18.90 -12.23 -14.34
N GLU A 247 -19.65 -11.22 -13.91
CA GLU A 247 -21.09 -11.07 -14.21
C GLU A 247 -21.38 -10.70 -15.67
N HIS A 248 -20.37 -10.23 -16.41
CA HIS A 248 -20.41 -9.89 -17.83
C HIS A 248 -19.63 -10.90 -18.70
N MET A 249 -19.19 -12.02 -18.13
CA MET A 249 -18.68 -13.15 -18.90
C MET A 249 -19.82 -14.03 -19.42
N GLY A 250 -19.58 -14.79 -20.49
CA GLY A 250 -20.56 -15.68 -21.11
C GLY A 250 -21.27 -15.06 -22.31
N GLY A 251 -22.59 -14.86 -22.19
CA GLY A 251 -23.45 -14.50 -23.32
C GLY A 251 -23.80 -15.70 -24.22
N ASP A 252 -24.44 -15.44 -25.34
CA ASP A 252 -24.81 -16.49 -26.32
C ASP A 252 -23.57 -17.14 -26.97
N GLY A 253 -22.45 -16.41 -27.02
CA GLY A 253 -21.15 -16.92 -27.43
C GLY A 253 -20.40 -17.76 -26.38
N ASP A 254 -20.90 -17.83 -25.15
CA ASP A 254 -20.28 -18.53 -24.01
C ASP A 254 -18.82 -18.10 -23.77
N ALA A 255 -18.52 -16.81 -23.97
CA ALA A 255 -17.17 -16.30 -23.89
C ALA A 255 -16.62 -16.38 -22.46
N GLY A 256 -15.49 -17.08 -22.31
CA GLY A 256 -14.65 -17.03 -21.11
C GLY A 256 -13.63 -15.88 -21.18
N PRO A 257 -12.73 -15.79 -20.20
CA PRO A 257 -11.64 -14.81 -20.18
C PRO A 257 -10.89 -14.76 -21.53
N TRP A 258 -10.67 -13.55 -22.05
CA TRP A 258 -9.98 -13.33 -23.33
C TRP A 258 -8.49 -13.19 -23.14
N LEU A 259 -8.10 -12.49 -22.08
CA LEU A 259 -6.74 -12.49 -21.64
C LEU A 259 -6.56 -13.83 -20.93
N ASP A 260 -5.55 -14.62 -21.31
CA ASP A 260 -5.06 -15.67 -20.42
C ASP A 260 -4.97 -15.01 -19.05
N THR A 261 -5.66 -15.55 -18.04
CA THR A 261 -5.83 -14.91 -16.73
C THR A 261 -4.54 -14.96 -15.90
N ASP A 262 -3.41 -14.64 -16.55
CA ASP A 262 -2.00 -14.72 -16.15
C ASP A 262 -1.14 -13.59 -16.80
N ALA A 263 -1.73 -12.43 -17.11
CA ALA A 263 -0.97 -11.24 -17.50
C ALA A 263 -1.53 -9.96 -16.86
N PRO A 264 -0.92 -9.42 -15.77
CA PRO A 264 -1.20 -8.07 -15.34
C PRO A 264 -0.69 -7.08 -16.41
N VAL A 265 -1.61 -6.31 -16.98
CA VAL A 265 -1.28 -5.26 -17.95
C VAL A 265 -0.36 -4.23 -17.32
N LYS A 266 0.84 -4.17 -17.90
CA LYS A 266 1.95 -3.25 -17.62
C LYS A 266 1.51 -1.80 -17.83
N VAL A 267 1.58 -0.99 -16.77
CA VAL A 267 1.56 0.47 -16.88
C VAL A 267 2.97 0.94 -17.21
N ASN A 268 3.19 1.39 -18.45
CA ASN A 268 4.42 2.07 -18.83
C ASN A 268 4.45 3.47 -18.19
N TYR A 269 5.08 3.59 -17.01
CA TYR A 269 5.53 4.89 -16.52
C TYR A 269 6.76 5.31 -17.33
N VAL A 270 6.58 6.28 -18.23
CA VAL A 270 7.70 7.09 -18.68
C VAL A 270 8.26 7.80 -17.45
N ALA A 271 9.49 7.44 -17.09
CA ALA A 271 10.20 8.00 -15.96
C ALA A 271 10.38 9.52 -16.14
N THR A 272 9.59 10.32 -15.41
CA THR A 272 9.97 11.67 -15.04
C THR A 272 10.59 11.61 -13.65
N SER A 273 11.90 11.84 -13.61
CA SER A 273 12.69 12.05 -12.41
C SER A 273 12.02 13.08 -11.47
N GLY A 274 11.51 12.61 -10.34
CA GLY A 274 10.91 13.45 -9.32
C GLY A 274 10.48 12.60 -8.13
N ALA A 275 11.13 12.81 -6.98
CA ALA A 275 10.87 12.10 -5.74
C ALA A 275 9.37 12.15 -5.36
N ASP A 276 8.80 10.98 -5.04
CA ASP A 276 7.48 10.71 -4.42
C ASP A 276 6.50 9.79 -5.21
N ALA A 277 7.00 8.79 -5.96
CA ALA A 277 6.17 7.69 -6.46
C ALA A 277 5.91 6.64 -5.34
N LYS A 278 4.63 6.35 -5.03
CA LYS A 278 4.26 5.26 -4.12
C LYS A 278 4.34 3.92 -4.86
N ALA A 279 5.16 3.01 -4.33
CA ALA A 279 5.23 1.62 -4.75
C ALA A 279 3.89 0.87 -4.66
N LEU A 280 3.59 0.07 -5.68
CA LEU A 280 2.45 -0.85 -5.75
C LEU A 280 2.96 -2.23 -5.29
N LYS A 281 2.40 -2.72 -4.17
CA LYS A 281 2.75 -4.01 -3.55
C LYS A 281 1.72 -5.09 -3.93
N GLN A 282 2.14 -6.34 -3.93
CA GLN A 282 1.28 -7.52 -4.12
C GLN A 282 0.33 -7.73 -2.92
N GLY A 283 -0.84 -8.31 -3.18
CA GLY A 283 -1.92 -8.56 -2.21
C GLY A 283 -3.07 -7.53 -2.26
N ALA A 284 -4.16 -7.79 -1.52
CA ALA A 284 -5.40 -7.03 -1.41
C ALA A 284 -5.26 -5.59 -0.85
N TYR A 285 -4.10 -4.95 -1.01
CA TYR A 285 -3.83 -3.57 -0.66
C TYR A 285 -4.72 -2.61 -1.49
N GLY A 286 -5.92 -2.36 -0.98
CA GLY A 286 -6.95 -1.53 -1.62
C GLY A 286 -8.31 -2.22 -1.80
N LYS A 287 -8.40 -3.54 -1.64
CA LYS A 287 -9.68 -4.28 -1.65
C LYS A 287 -10.44 -4.17 -0.31
N ILE A 288 -9.73 -3.82 0.77
CA ILE A 288 -10.24 -3.81 2.15
C ILE A 288 -9.92 -2.47 2.83
N ALA A 289 -10.76 -2.03 3.76
CA ALA A 289 -10.59 -0.78 4.48
C ALA A 289 -9.27 -0.77 5.28
N ILE A 290 -8.56 0.37 5.29
CA ILE A 290 -7.42 0.59 6.18
C ILE A 290 -7.88 1.49 7.32
N HIS A 291 -7.87 0.96 8.54
CA HIS A 291 -8.26 1.69 9.74
C HIS A 291 -7.17 2.69 10.13
N LYS A 292 -7.44 3.98 9.91
CA LYS A 292 -6.55 5.09 10.24
C LYS A 292 -7.24 6.06 11.19
N GLU A 293 -6.50 6.51 12.20
CA GLU A 293 -6.98 7.58 13.08
C GLU A 293 -7.12 8.90 12.31
N SER A 294 -8.07 9.73 12.72
CA SER A 294 -8.33 11.03 12.09
C SER A 294 -7.10 11.94 12.12
N LYS A 295 -6.95 12.83 11.12
CA LYS A 295 -5.86 13.80 11.08
C LYS A 295 -5.83 14.69 12.32
N LEU A 296 -6.99 15.03 12.89
CA LEU A 296 -7.11 15.81 14.12
C LEU A 296 -6.58 15.06 15.34
N SER A 297 -6.91 13.77 15.48
CA SER A 297 -6.31 12.91 16.53
C SER A 297 -4.78 12.90 16.40
N GLN A 298 -4.26 12.71 15.19
CA GLN A 298 -2.82 12.68 14.95
C GLN A 298 -2.13 14.02 15.29
N LEU A 299 -2.75 15.16 14.97
CA LEU A 299 -2.19 16.49 15.27
C LEU A 299 -2.24 16.87 16.75
N SER A 300 -3.18 16.30 17.51
CA SER A 300 -3.26 16.51 18.97
C SER A 300 -2.09 15.88 19.73
N ARG A 301 -1.36 14.94 19.11
CA ARG A 301 -0.18 14.27 19.66
C ARG A 301 1.08 15.03 19.28
N VAL A 302 1.28 16.13 20.00
CA VAL A 302 2.33 17.12 19.70
C VAL A 302 3.74 16.49 19.68
N ASP A 303 3.99 15.53 20.56
CA ASP A 303 5.23 14.75 20.62
C ASP A 303 5.45 13.87 19.37
N GLU A 304 4.40 13.23 18.85
CA GLU A 304 4.45 12.47 17.59
C GLU A 304 4.73 13.40 16.39
N VAL A 305 4.11 14.58 16.36
CA VAL A 305 4.33 15.60 15.32
C VAL A 305 5.77 16.11 15.36
N PHE A 306 6.29 16.44 16.54
CA PHE A 306 7.69 16.87 16.69
C PHE A 306 8.67 15.80 16.23
N SER A 307 8.43 14.53 16.55
CA SER A 307 9.26 13.42 16.08
C SER A 307 9.19 13.26 14.56
N ALA A 308 8.02 13.39 13.94
CA ALA A 308 7.87 13.35 12.49
C ALA A 308 8.59 14.52 11.81
N VAL A 309 8.49 15.74 12.35
CA VAL A 309 9.20 16.92 11.86
C VAL A 309 10.71 16.77 12.05
N TYR A 310 11.16 16.32 13.22
CA TYR A 310 12.58 16.10 13.52
C TYR A 310 13.20 15.09 12.57
N LEU A 311 12.51 13.95 12.35
CA LEU A 311 12.95 12.95 11.39
C LEU A 311 12.97 13.56 9.98
N LYS A 312 11.90 14.26 9.55
CA LYS A 312 11.82 14.91 8.22
C LYS A 312 12.95 15.92 7.97
N LEU A 313 13.29 16.74 8.97
CA LEU A 313 14.36 17.75 8.86
C LEU A 313 15.76 17.14 8.91
N ARG A 314 15.91 15.92 9.45
CA ARG A 314 17.19 15.24 9.60
C ARG A 314 17.26 13.90 8.86
N VAL A 315 16.36 13.62 7.91
CA VAL A 315 16.31 12.36 7.15
C VAL A 315 17.68 12.08 6.55
N ASN A 316 18.25 13.06 5.84
CA ASN A 316 19.54 12.90 5.16
C ASN A 316 20.72 12.67 6.12
N LYS A 317 20.55 12.89 7.43
CA LYS A 317 21.59 12.64 8.45
C LYS A 317 21.33 11.37 9.27
N ILE A 318 20.08 11.00 9.48
CA ILE A 318 19.65 9.89 10.34
C ILE A 318 19.38 8.61 9.54
N LEU A 319 18.94 8.77 8.28
CA LEU A 319 18.55 7.72 7.34
C LEU A 319 19.28 7.93 6.00
N ALA A 320 20.56 8.33 6.05
CA ALA A 320 21.38 8.46 4.85
C ALA A 320 21.49 7.12 4.12
N ASN A 321 21.37 7.14 2.79
CA ASN A 321 21.64 5.97 1.98
C ASN A 321 23.15 5.75 1.90
N LYS A 322 23.64 4.62 2.41
CA LYS A 322 25.06 4.23 2.39
C LYS A 322 25.42 3.32 1.23
N ILE A 323 24.48 3.00 0.35
CA ILE A 323 24.76 2.16 -0.83
C ILE A 323 25.41 3.04 -1.90
N GLU A 324 26.61 2.67 -2.30
CA GLU A 324 27.29 3.28 -3.44
C GLU A 324 26.77 2.64 -4.74
N HIS A 325 26.24 3.45 -5.65
CA HIS A 325 25.80 2.99 -6.97
C HIS A 325 27.01 2.86 -7.89
N THR A 326 27.73 1.74 -7.77
CA THR A 326 28.94 1.45 -8.55
C THR A 326 28.67 1.15 -10.01
N ASP A 327 27.48 0.62 -10.30
CA ASP A 327 27.00 0.25 -11.63
C ASP A 327 25.46 0.28 -11.70
N GLU A 328 24.91 0.03 -12.89
CA GLU A 328 23.47 0.04 -13.16
C GLU A 328 22.72 -1.09 -12.42
N ASP A 329 23.36 -2.24 -12.18
CA ASP A 329 22.73 -3.38 -11.50
C ASP A 329 22.58 -3.09 -10.00
N VAL A 330 23.58 -2.49 -9.35
CA VAL A 330 23.49 -2.04 -7.95
C VAL A 330 22.45 -0.92 -7.80
N ALA A 331 22.40 0.01 -8.76
CA ALA A 331 21.38 1.06 -8.76
C ALA A 331 19.96 0.48 -8.90
N PHE A 332 19.76 -0.51 -9.76
CA PHE A 332 18.50 -1.23 -9.88
C PHE A 332 18.14 -1.95 -8.57
N CYS A 333 19.08 -2.70 -7.98
CA CYS A 333 18.88 -3.42 -6.73
C CYS A 333 18.47 -2.50 -5.56
N ASP A 334 19.05 -1.30 -5.46
CA ASP A 334 18.67 -0.31 -4.45
C ASP A 334 17.32 0.36 -4.76
N ASP A 335 17.05 0.69 -6.02
CA ASP A 335 15.76 1.25 -6.42
C ASP A 335 14.61 0.27 -6.15
N ILE A 336 14.76 -0.98 -6.61
CA ILE A 336 13.74 -2.02 -6.44
C ILE A 336 13.51 -2.34 -4.97
N LEU A 337 14.56 -2.37 -4.13
CA LEU A 337 14.42 -2.49 -2.67
C LEU A 337 13.48 -1.41 -2.11
N GLY A 338 13.70 -0.15 -2.51
CA GLY A 338 12.89 0.99 -2.09
C GLY A 338 11.42 0.86 -2.49
N ARG A 339 11.16 0.22 -3.63
CA ARG A 339 9.82 -0.03 -4.16
C ARG A 339 9.13 -1.18 -3.43
N VAL A 340 9.70 -2.38 -3.46
CA VAL A 340 9.07 -3.56 -2.85
C VAL A 340 9.00 -3.47 -1.32
N SER A 341 9.86 -2.67 -0.67
CA SER A 341 9.88 -2.58 0.79
C SER A 341 10.29 -1.23 1.39
N ARG A 342 9.42 -0.22 1.24
CA ARG A 342 9.63 1.16 1.75
C ARG A 342 10.17 1.26 3.20
N SER A 343 9.59 0.53 4.16
CA SER A 343 10.00 0.63 5.57
C SER A 343 11.32 -0.10 5.86
N PHE A 344 11.52 -1.28 5.27
CA PHE A 344 12.77 -2.04 5.47
C PHE A 344 13.92 -1.44 4.68
N ALA A 345 13.67 -0.91 3.49
CA ALA A 345 14.68 -0.23 2.67
C ALA A 345 15.39 0.88 3.45
N ALA A 346 14.62 1.69 4.19
CA ALA A 346 15.19 2.76 5.01
C ALA A 346 16.13 2.24 6.10
N VAL A 347 15.86 1.10 6.72
CA VAL A 347 16.74 0.52 7.77
C VAL A 347 17.91 -0.27 7.20
N ILE A 348 17.74 -0.95 6.06
CA ILE A 348 18.83 -1.67 5.36
C ILE A 348 19.91 -0.66 4.95
N ARG A 349 19.51 0.45 4.33
CA ARG A 349 20.39 1.54 3.89
C ARG A 349 21.25 2.20 4.98
N GLN A 350 20.94 1.94 6.24
CA GLN A 350 21.69 2.46 7.40
C GLN A 350 22.73 1.49 7.94
N LEU A 351 22.75 0.23 7.47
CA LEU A 351 23.71 -0.76 7.90
C LEU A 351 25.15 -0.31 7.61
N PRO A 352 26.14 -0.89 8.31
CA PRO A 352 27.55 -0.63 8.04
C PRO A 352 27.94 -0.89 6.59
N GLU A 353 28.92 -0.13 6.11
CA GLU A 353 29.50 -0.30 4.78
C GLU A 353 30.04 -1.74 4.60
N GLY A 354 29.73 -2.36 3.47
CA GLY A 354 30.01 -3.78 3.20
C GLY A 354 28.95 -4.77 3.68
N LEU A 355 28.18 -4.46 4.74
CA LEU A 355 27.04 -5.30 5.16
C LEU A 355 25.72 -4.85 4.50
N CYS A 356 25.61 -3.56 4.18
CA CYS A 356 24.41 -2.99 3.58
C CYS A 356 24.03 -3.64 2.25
N LEU A 357 24.99 -3.82 1.33
CA LEU A 357 24.73 -4.44 0.02
C LEU A 357 24.40 -5.92 0.16
N ASP A 358 25.11 -6.64 1.03
CA ASP A 358 24.86 -8.06 1.31
C ASP A 358 23.44 -8.29 1.84
N VAL A 359 23.00 -7.48 2.81
CA VAL A 359 21.64 -7.58 3.36
C VAL A 359 20.59 -7.10 2.37
N LEU A 360 20.89 -6.12 1.52
CA LEU A 360 20.01 -5.71 0.44
C LEU A 360 19.76 -6.88 -0.52
N ILE A 361 20.83 -7.50 -1.02
CA ILE A 361 20.73 -8.62 -1.96
C ILE A 361 20.03 -9.79 -1.28
N PHE A 362 20.39 -10.10 -0.04
CA PHE A 362 19.69 -11.11 0.75
C PHE A 362 18.18 -10.84 0.80
N TYR A 363 17.77 -9.59 1.09
CA TYR A 363 16.36 -9.23 1.16
C TYR A 363 15.64 -9.39 -0.19
N ILE A 364 16.18 -8.86 -1.28
CA ILE A 364 15.50 -8.90 -2.58
C ILE A 364 15.51 -10.31 -3.21
N VAL A 365 16.53 -11.13 -2.92
CA VAL A 365 16.52 -12.54 -3.31
C VAL A 365 15.38 -13.29 -2.64
N LEU A 366 15.24 -13.14 -1.31
CA LEU A 366 14.14 -13.77 -0.59
C LEU A 366 12.79 -13.17 -0.96
N ARG A 367 12.71 -11.87 -1.30
CA ARG A 367 11.48 -11.27 -1.85
C ARG A 367 11.09 -11.86 -3.19
N GLY A 368 12.05 -12.11 -4.09
CA GLY A 368 11.75 -12.80 -5.36
C GLY A 368 11.24 -14.22 -5.14
N LEU A 369 11.82 -14.95 -4.18
CA LEU A 369 11.34 -16.27 -3.79
C LEU A 369 9.91 -16.23 -3.20
N ASP A 370 9.64 -15.27 -2.31
CA ASP A 370 8.32 -14.98 -1.72
C ASP A 370 7.27 -14.70 -2.82
N THR A 371 7.61 -13.86 -3.80
CA THR A 371 6.73 -13.55 -4.95
C THR A 371 6.37 -14.81 -5.76
N VAL A 372 7.28 -15.77 -5.91
CA VAL A 372 7.01 -17.06 -6.56
C VAL A 372 6.08 -17.94 -5.73
N GLU A 373 6.21 -17.95 -4.40
CA GLU A 373 5.32 -18.69 -3.51
C GLU A 373 3.91 -18.10 -3.54
N ASP A 374 3.80 -16.78 -3.32
CA ASP A 374 2.56 -16.04 -3.10
C ASP A 374 1.66 -15.96 -4.33
N ASP A 375 2.21 -16.15 -5.53
CA ASP A 375 1.41 -16.13 -6.76
C ASP A 375 0.61 -17.42 -6.92
N MET A 376 -0.68 -17.37 -6.56
CA MET A 376 -1.59 -18.52 -6.60
C MET A 376 -2.06 -18.91 -8.01
N ALA A 377 -1.79 -18.10 -9.03
CA ALA A 377 -2.35 -18.29 -10.37
C ALA A 377 -1.28 -18.61 -11.43
N ALA A 378 -0.07 -18.06 -11.30
CA ALA A 378 0.91 -18.05 -12.39
C ALA A 378 1.52 -19.41 -12.78
N PHE A 379 1.27 -20.48 -12.02
CA PHE A 379 1.82 -21.80 -12.29
C PHE A 379 0.72 -22.79 -12.66
N ALA A 380 0.95 -23.56 -13.73
CA ALA A 380 0.02 -24.58 -14.22
C ALA A 380 -0.32 -25.66 -13.17
N SER A 381 0.57 -25.90 -12.20
CA SER A 381 0.31 -26.77 -11.05
C SER A 381 1.21 -26.44 -9.85
N ASN A 382 0.80 -26.88 -8.67
CA ASN A 382 1.61 -26.78 -7.45
C ASN A 382 2.94 -27.53 -7.56
N ASP A 383 3.03 -28.61 -8.34
CA ASP A 383 4.27 -29.35 -8.55
C ASP A 383 5.32 -28.49 -9.29
N VAL A 384 4.88 -27.76 -10.32
CA VAL A 384 5.75 -26.84 -11.07
C VAL A 384 6.22 -25.70 -10.17
N LYS A 385 5.32 -25.09 -9.38
CA LYS A 385 5.70 -24.08 -8.39
C LYS A 385 6.72 -24.63 -7.39
N CYS A 386 6.50 -25.83 -6.86
CA CYS A 386 7.41 -26.47 -5.91
C CYS A 386 8.80 -26.72 -6.51
N GLU A 387 8.89 -27.06 -7.80
CA GLU A 387 10.16 -27.20 -8.50
C GLU A 387 10.89 -25.85 -8.59
N HIS A 388 10.20 -24.79 -8.98
CA HIS A 388 10.76 -23.44 -9.01
C HIS A 388 11.27 -22.99 -7.64
N LEU A 389 10.48 -23.18 -6.57
CA LEU A 389 10.89 -22.83 -5.21
C LEU A 389 12.15 -23.59 -4.76
N ARG A 390 12.19 -24.92 -4.96
CA ARG A 390 13.32 -25.76 -4.56
C ARG A 390 14.59 -25.49 -5.35
N THR A 391 14.46 -25.07 -6.61
CA THR A 391 15.60 -24.80 -7.50
C THR A 391 15.96 -23.32 -7.59
N PHE A 392 15.20 -22.42 -6.97
CA PHE A 392 15.45 -20.97 -7.07
C PHE A 392 16.89 -20.58 -6.70
N TYR A 393 17.43 -21.18 -5.63
CA TYR A 393 18.80 -20.90 -5.15
C TYR A 393 19.91 -21.25 -6.14
N ASN A 394 19.66 -22.15 -7.11
CA ASN A 394 20.67 -22.57 -8.09
C ASN A 394 20.35 -22.13 -9.52
N THR A 395 19.08 -21.88 -9.84
CA THR A 395 18.62 -21.34 -11.12
C THR A 395 18.73 -19.82 -11.13
N ALA A 396 17.99 -19.14 -10.25
CA ALA A 396 17.95 -17.68 -10.16
C ALA A 396 19.28 -17.08 -9.70
N LEU A 397 20.02 -17.78 -8.82
CA LEU A 397 21.38 -17.38 -8.40
C LEU A 397 22.49 -18.14 -9.15
N GLY A 398 22.17 -18.75 -10.29
CA GLY A 398 23.12 -19.49 -11.11
C GLY A 398 24.24 -18.62 -11.67
N LYS A 399 25.39 -19.23 -11.99
CA LYS A 399 26.58 -18.51 -12.51
C LYS A 399 26.35 -17.79 -13.84
N SER A 400 25.39 -18.23 -14.64
CA SER A 400 25.06 -17.62 -15.94
C SER A 400 24.44 -16.23 -15.80
N CYS A 401 23.81 -15.93 -14.65
CA CYS A 401 23.16 -14.65 -14.34
C CYS A 401 22.17 -14.18 -15.43
N ASP A 402 21.50 -15.12 -16.09
CA ASP A 402 20.56 -14.90 -17.20
C ASP A 402 19.10 -15.25 -16.84
N TRP A 403 18.89 -15.74 -15.61
CA TRP A 403 17.57 -16.12 -15.15
C TRP A 403 16.67 -14.90 -14.94
N THR A 404 15.49 -14.96 -15.55
CA THR A 404 14.39 -14.00 -15.37
C THR A 404 13.08 -14.76 -15.43
N MET A 405 12.03 -14.21 -14.83
CA MET A 405 10.71 -14.83 -14.83
C MET A 405 9.64 -13.76 -15.08
N THR A 406 8.90 -13.93 -16.18
CA THR A 406 7.79 -13.06 -16.58
C THR A 406 6.46 -13.72 -16.23
N GLY A 407 5.45 -12.93 -15.86
CA GLY A 407 4.10 -13.44 -15.59
C GLY A 407 3.91 -14.00 -14.18
N VAL A 408 4.86 -13.78 -13.27
CA VAL A 408 4.75 -14.13 -11.84
C VAL A 408 4.87 -12.86 -11.01
N GLY A 409 3.96 -12.67 -10.06
CA GLY A 409 3.86 -11.50 -9.20
C GLY A 409 3.14 -10.31 -9.83
N GLU A 410 2.95 -9.24 -9.04
CA GLU A 410 2.32 -7.99 -9.49
C GLU A 410 3.20 -6.76 -9.25
N GLY A 411 3.03 -5.71 -10.07
CA GLY A 411 3.64 -4.40 -9.86
C GLY A 411 5.17 -4.42 -9.76
N ASP A 412 5.70 -3.88 -8.67
CA ASP A 412 7.16 -3.81 -8.44
C ASP A 412 7.77 -5.19 -8.13
N GLU A 413 6.98 -6.16 -7.66
CA GLU A 413 7.45 -7.53 -7.38
C GLU A 413 7.62 -8.35 -8.66
N ALA A 414 6.70 -8.18 -9.62
CA ALA A 414 6.90 -8.73 -10.97
C ALA A 414 8.17 -8.16 -11.62
N LEU A 415 8.39 -6.84 -11.52
CA LEU A 415 9.58 -6.19 -12.06
C LEU A 415 10.88 -6.76 -11.47
N LEU A 416 10.88 -7.11 -10.18
CA LEU A 416 12.01 -7.77 -9.53
C LEU A 416 12.34 -9.11 -10.19
N LEU A 417 11.34 -9.95 -10.50
CA LEU A 417 11.54 -11.23 -11.17
C LEU A 417 11.91 -11.08 -12.66
N GLU A 418 11.33 -10.09 -13.35
CA GLU A 418 11.65 -9.79 -14.76
C GLU A 418 13.08 -9.28 -14.96
N LYS A 419 13.68 -8.69 -13.92
CA LYS A 419 15.03 -8.12 -13.90
C LYS A 419 15.94 -8.82 -12.89
N PHE A 420 15.65 -10.07 -12.58
CA PHE A 420 16.40 -10.83 -11.57
C PHE A 420 17.85 -11.13 -12.02
N ASP A 421 18.13 -11.05 -13.32
CA ASP A 421 19.46 -11.13 -13.89
C ASP A 421 20.42 -10.07 -13.30
N SER A 422 19.93 -8.83 -13.08
CA SER A 422 20.68 -7.79 -12.37
C SER A 422 20.98 -8.17 -10.92
N VAL A 423 20.00 -8.76 -10.23
CA VAL A 423 20.17 -9.24 -8.84
C VAL A 423 21.23 -10.34 -8.77
N ALA A 424 21.18 -11.29 -9.71
CA ALA A 424 22.15 -12.39 -9.81
C ALA A 424 23.57 -11.87 -10.06
N ARG A 425 23.75 -10.87 -10.94
CA ARG A 425 25.07 -10.27 -11.20
C ARG A 425 25.64 -9.59 -9.96
N VAL A 426 24.85 -8.80 -9.24
CA VAL A 426 25.30 -8.19 -7.97
C VAL A 426 25.58 -9.25 -6.93
N PHE A 427 24.73 -10.29 -6.82
CA PHE A 427 24.96 -11.43 -5.95
C PHE A 427 26.33 -12.06 -6.22
N TRP A 428 26.71 -12.34 -7.47
CA TRP A 428 28.01 -12.94 -7.79
C TRP A 428 29.22 -12.04 -7.54
N ASN A 429 29.01 -10.73 -7.43
CA ASN A 429 30.03 -9.76 -7.02
C ASN A 429 30.22 -9.68 -5.49
N LEU A 430 29.34 -10.28 -4.69
CA LEU A 430 29.48 -10.32 -3.24
C LEU A 430 30.62 -11.26 -2.79
N PRO A 431 31.18 -11.03 -1.58
CA PRO A 431 32.14 -11.95 -0.98
C PRO A 431 31.60 -13.39 -0.92
N ALA A 432 32.47 -14.38 -1.16
CA ALA A 432 32.08 -15.79 -1.17
C ALA A 432 31.34 -16.24 0.11
N PRO A 433 31.78 -15.86 1.34
CA PRO A 433 31.05 -16.22 2.56
C PRO A 433 29.60 -15.69 2.58
N SER A 434 29.37 -14.47 2.09
CA SER A 434 28.03 -13.89 2.01
C SER A 434 27.16 -14.63 1.00
N ARG A 435 27.73 -14.98 -0.15
CA ARG A 435 27.03 -15.76 -1.19
C ARG A 435 26.61 -17.13 -0.70
N GLU A 436 27.47 -17.80 0.07
CA GLU A 436 27.17 -19.10 0.69
C GLU A 436 26.00 -19.01 1.67
N VAL A 437 25.97 -17.99 2.53
CA VAL A 437 24.85 -17.76 3.46
C VAL A 437 23.55 -17.50 2.71
N ILE A 438 23.55 -16.57 1.75
CA ILE A 438 22.36 -16.20 0.98
C ILE A 438 21.81 -17.42 0.22
N ALA A 439 22.67 -18.18 -0.47
CA ALA A 439 22.25 -19.35 -1.23
C ALA A 439 21.71 -20.48 -0.32
N ASP A 440 22.36 -20.75 0.83
CA ASP A 440 21.91 -21.76 1.79
C ASP A 440 20.53 -21.42 2.36
N ILE A 441 20.33 -20.18 2.80
CA ILE A 441 19.05 -19.74 3.35
C ILE A 441 17.96 -19.75 2.28
N THR A 442 18.26 -19.26 1.07
CA THR A 442 17.31 -19.29 -0.07
C THR A 442 16.89 -20.73 -0.39
N LYS A 443 17.83 -21.68 -0.37
CA LYS A 443 17.54 -23.10 -0.57
C LYS A 443 16.59 -23.66 0.48
N ARG A 444 16.94 -23.49 1.76
CA ARG A 444 16.15 -24.01 2.89
C ARG A 444 14.77 -23.38 2.97
N MET A 445 14.67 -22.08 2.66
CA MET A 445 13.40 -21.36 2.59
C MET A 445 12.54 -21.87 1.44
N GLY A 446 13.11 -22.07 0.25
CA GLY A 446 12.40 -22.63 -0.91
C GLY A 446 11.92 -24.07 -0.69
N GLU A 447 12.73 -24.89 -0.03
CA GLU A 447 12.32 -26.24 0.42
C GLU A 447 11.14 -26.18 1.40
N GLY A 448 11.20 -25.26 2.37
CA GLY A 448 10.13 -25.02 3.34
C GLY A 448 8.84 -24.51 2.71
N MET A 449 8.90 -23.49 1.86
CA MET A 449 7.74 -22.97 1.12
C MET A 449 7.08 -24.06 0.27
N ALA A 450 7.87 -24.87 -0.42
CA ALA A 450 7.36 -26.00 -1.20
C ALA A 450 6.67 -27.07 -0.32
N GLU A 451 7.10 -27.27 0.94
CA GLU A 451 6.38 -28.13 1.89
C GLU A 451 4.95 -27.61 2.12
N PHE A 452 4.77 -26.30 2.27
CA PHE A 452 3.48 -25.68 2.61
C PHE A 452 2.58 -25.41 1.41
N VAL A 453 3.11 -25.20 0.21
CA VAL A 453 2.33 -25.12 -1.06
C VAL A 453 1.54 -26.41 -1.32
N THR A 454 2.10 -27.57 -0.92
CA THR A 454 1.42 -28.86 -1.10
C THR A 454 0.34 -29.15 -0.05
N LYS A 455 0.25 -28.33 1.00
CA LYS A 455 -0.75 -28.48 2.06
C LYS A 455 -1.98 -27.63 1.73
N ASP A 456 -3.15 -28.12 2.14
CA ASP A 456 -4.37 -27.31 2.10
C ASP A 456 -4.34 -26.30 3.25
N LEU A 457 -3.98 -25.06 2.91
CA LEU A 457 -3.99 -23.91 3.82
C LEU A 457 -5.26 -23.07 3.70
N GLY A 458 -6.29 -23.54 2.98
CA GLY A 458 -7.53 -22.78 2.78
C GLY A 458 -8.25 -22.41 4.09
N GLN A 459 -7.91 -23.09 5.19
CA GLN A 459 -8.40 -22.82 6.54
C GLN A 459 -7.27 -22.66 7.57
N GLY A 460 -6.05 -22.34 7.12
CA GLY A 460 -4.88 -22.20 7.99
C GLY A 460 -4.14 -23.51 8.26
N THR A 461 -2.99 -23.40 8.94
CA THR A 461 -2.18 -24.56 9.33
C THR A 461 -2.93 -25.45 10.32
N THR A 462 -2.60 -26.73 10.41
CA THR A 462 -3.41 -27.65 11.25
C THR A 462 -3.16 -27.44 12.73
N THR A 463 -1.89 -27.33 13.12
CA THR A 463 -1.44 -27.25 14.52
C THR A 463 -0.61 -26.00 14.77
N VAL A 464 -0.43 -25.65 16.04
CA VAL A 464 0.51 -24.59 16.45
C VAL A 464 1.94 -24.94 16.04
N ALA A 465 2.33 -26.22 16.12
CA ALA A 465 3.65 -26.67 15.68
C ALA A 465 3.87 -26.49 14.17
N GLU A 466 2.84 -26.71 13.34
CA GLU A 466 2.91 -26.42 11.91
C GLU A 466 2.95 -24.91 11.63
N TYR A 467 2.22 -24.10 12.40
CA TYR A 467 2.28 -22.65 12.33
C TYR A 467 3.69 -22.12 12.65
N ASP A 468 4.32 -22.61 13.72
CA ASP A 468 5.69 -22.29 14.10
C ASP A 468 6.69 -22.75 13.04
N ARG A 469 6.46 -23.92 12.44
CA ARG A 469 7.29 -24.45 11.35
C ARG A 469 7.20 -23.61 10.09
N TYR A 470 6.00 -23.15 9.71
CA TYR A 470 5.82 -22.21 8.61
C TYR A 470 6.58 -20.91 8.89
N CYS A 471 6.36 -20.30 10.06
CA CYS A 471 7.04 -19.08 10.47
C CYS A 471 8.57 -19.24 10.54
N HIS A 472 9.06 -20.43 10.92
CA HIS A 472 10.48 -20.75 10.89
C HIS A 472 11.04 -20.65 9.48
N PHE A 473 10.41 -21.29 8.49
CA PHE A 473 10.89 -21.27 7.12
C PHE A 473 10.86 -19.86 6.52
N VAL A 474 9.75 -19.14 6.67
CA VAL A 474 9.56 -17.85 5.97
C VAL A 474 10.15 -16.64 6.71
N ALA A 475 10.52 -16.77 7.99
CA ALA A 475 11.07 -15.66 8.77
C ALA A 475 12.17 -16.06 9.76
N GLY A 476 12.06 -17.22 10.40
CA GLY A 476 13.09 -17.75 11.30
C GLY A 476 14.45 -17.92 10.61
N LEU A 477 14.45 -18.51 9.41
CA LEU A 477 15.63 -18.64 8.55
C LEU A 477 16.21 -17.28 8.13
N VAL A 478 15.36 -16.26 7.98
CA VAL A 478 15.83 -14.89 7.71
C VAL A 478 16.63 -14.35 8.90
N GLY A 479 16.17 -14.61 10.13
CA GLY A 479 16.91 -14.30 11.35
C GLY A 479 18.27 -15.00 11.41
N GLU A 480 18.33 -16.28 11.03
CA GLU A 480 19.57 -17.05 10.94
C GLU A 480 20.52 -16.46 9.88
N GLY A 481 20.02 -16.21 8.67
CA GLY A 481 20.78 -15.62 7.57
C GLY A 481 21.37 -14.27 7.92
N LEU A 482 20.58 -13.37 8.52
CA LEU A 482 21.06 -12.08 9.01
C LEU A 482 22.16 -12.27 10.07
N SER A 483 21.95 -13.16 11.04
CA SER A 483 22.94 -13.42 12.11
C SER A 483 24.26 -13.92 11.54
N ARG A 484 24.21 -14.85 10.57
CA ARG A 484 25.40 -15.35 9.86
C ARG A 484 26.05 -14.26 9.02
N LEU A 485 25.28 -13.42 8.31
CA LEU A 485 25.80 -12.28 7.56
C LEU A 485 26.54 -11.28 8.46
N PHE A 486 26.05 -11.04 9.68
CA PHE A 486 26.73 -10.18 10.65
C PHE A 486 28.11 -10.74 11.05
N CYS A 487 28.23 -12.06 11.16
CA CYS A 487 29.49 -12.74 11.49
C CYS A 487 30.45 -12.77 10.29
N VAL A 488 29.99 -13.16 9.09
CA VAL A 488 30.89 -13.40 7.94
C VAL A 488 31.36 -12.13 7.23
N THR A 489 30.57 -11.06 7.23
CA THR A 489 30.97 -9.79 6.60
C THR A 489 32.05 -9.05 7.41
N GLY A 490 32.31 -9.52 8.64
CA GLY A 490 33.41 -9.07 9.48
C GLY A 490 33.51 -7.55 9.48
N LEU A 491 32.46 -6.87 9.98
CA LEU A 491 32.38 -5.42 10.20
C LEU A 491 33.80 -4.87 10.40
N LYS A 492 34.39 -4.27 9.36
CA LYS A 492 35.86 -4.04 9.32
C LYS A 492 36.40 -3.18 10.47
N ALA A 493 35.51 -2.53 11.23
CA ALA A 493 35.78 -1.77 12.45
C ALA A 493 35.46 -2.50 13.78
N ALA A 494 34.76 -3.64 13.78
CA ALA A 494 34.40 -4.47 14.94
C ALA A 494 35.08 -5.85 14.91
N ARG A 495 36.31 -5.88 14.39
CA ARG A 495 37.14 -7.06 14.10
C ARG A 495 37.51 -7.93 15.31
N GLU A 496 37.06 -7.58 16.52
CA GLU A 496 37.33 -8.34 17.75
C GLU A 496 36.07 -8.95 18.37
N THR A 497 34.85 -8.63 17.92
CA THR A 497 33.62 -8.94 18.69
C THR A 497 32.69 -9.97 18.06
N TYR A 498 32.62 -10.07 16.72
CA TYR A 498 31.73 -11.03 16.04
C TYR A 498 32.44 -12.30 15.54
N GLU A 499 33.76 -12.38 15.74
CA GLU A 499 34.56 -13.59 15.52
C GLU A 499 34.60 -14.50 16.77
N ASP A 500 34.00 -14.08 17.90
CA ASP A 500 33.86 -14.93 19.09
C ASP A 500 32.84 -16.04 18.81
N PRO A 501 33.27 -17.33 18.74
CA PRO A 501 32.37 -18.44 18.44
C PRO A 501 31.23 -18.58 19.47
N ALA A 502 31.41 -18.09 20.70
CA ALA A 502 30.35 -18.08 21.70
C ALA A 502 29.24 -17.08 21.36
N ILE A 503 29.58 -15.91 20.79
CA ILE A 503 28.60 -14.90 20.39
C ILE A 503 27.81 -15.36 19.16
N GLU A 504 28.49 -15.94 18.16
CA GLU A 504 27.82 -16.53 17.00
C GLU A 504 26.84 -17.64 17.43
N SER A 505 27.30 -18.59 18.25
CA SER A 505 26.46 -19.67 18.77
C SER A 505 25.23 -19.15 19.53
N ASN A 506 25.41 -18.14 20.39
CA ASN A 506 24.31 -17.54 21.14
C ASN A 506 23.33 -16.77 20.24
N LEU A 507 23.83 -16.05 19.22
CA LEU A 507 22.97 -15.38 18.25
C LEU A 507 22.13 -16.39 17.46
N LEU A 508 22.74 -17.48 16.99
CA LEU A 508 22.03 -18.53 16.25
C LEU A 508 21.02 -19.30 17.11
N ALA A 509 21.28 -19.44 18.41
CA ALA A 509 20.32 -20.03 19.34
C ALA A 509 19.06 -19.16 19.54
N LEU A 510 19.17 -17.84 19.36
CA LEU A 510 18.11 -16.87 19.64
C LEU A 510 17.52 -16.19 18.39
N CYS A 511 18.07 -16.45 17.19
CA CYS A 511 17.65 -15.76 15.97
C CYS A 511 16.27 -16.19 15.46
N ASN A 512 15.83 -17.41 15.77
CA ASN A 512 14.57 -17.93 15.29
C ASN A 512 13.36 -17.18 15.91
N PRO A 513 13.26 -16.98 17.24
CA PRO A 513 12.23 -16.14 17.86
C PRO A 513 12.12 -14.73 17.26
N MET A 514 13.25 -14.11 16.90
CA MET A 514 13.26 -12.79 16.25
C MET A 514 12.48 -12.79 14.94
N GLY A 515 12.61 -13.83 14.12
CA GLY A 515 11.87 -13.99 12.88
C GLY A 515 10.40 -14.34 13.11
N LEU A 516 10.14 -15.32 13.98
CA LEU A 516 8.77 -15.75 14.34
C LEU A 516 7.94 -14.59 14.88
N PHE A 517 8.50 -13.76 15.77
CA PHE A 517 7.78 -12.63 16.35
C PHE A 517 7.28 -11.65 15.29
N LEU A 518 8.11 -11.35 14.29
CA LEU A 518 7.74 -10.48 13.18
C LEU A 518 6.68 -11.12 12.28
N GLN A 519 6.85 -12.41 11.95
CA GLN A 519 5.94 -13.11 11.05
C GLN A 519 4.57 -13.32 11.68
N LYS A 520 4.52 -13.81 12.93
CA LYS A 520 3.27 -13.95 13.67
C LYS A 520 2.54 -12.62 13.80
N THR A 521 3.27 -11.53 14.04
CA THR A 521 2.66 -10.18 14.07
C THR A 521 2.01 -9.80 12.74
N ASN A 522 2.65 -10.08 11.60
CA ASN A 522 2.09 -9.79 10.29
C ASN A 522 0.85 -10.65 10.01
N ILE A 523 0.93 -11.97 10.22
CA ILE A 523 -0.19 -12.92 10.05
C ILE A 523 -1.40 -12.55 10.92
N ILE A 524 -1.17 -12.10 12.16
CA ILE A 524 -2.24 -11.65 13.05
C ILE A 524 -2.90 -10.36 12.51
N ARG A 525 -2.09 -9.39 12.06
CA ARG A 525 -2.57 -8.10 11.56
C ARG A 525 -3.34 -8.23 10.25
N ASP A 526 -2.85 -9.08 9.36
CA ASP A 526 -3.29 -9.16 7.96
C ASP A 526 -4.36 -10.24 7.74
N TYR A 527 -4.93 -10.81 8.81
CA TYR A 527 -6.00 -11.83 8.79
C TYR A 527 -7.02 -11.65 7.65
N LEU A 528 -7.65 -10.48 7.55
CA LEU A 528 -8.72 -10.26 6.58
C LEU A 528 -8.17 -10.08 5.16
N GLU A 529 -6.96 -9.51 5.02
CA GLU A 529 -6.26 -9.38 3.74
C GLU A 529 -5.94 -10.75 3.17
N ASP A 530 -5.32 -11.61 3.98
CA ASP A 530 -4.99 -12.98 3.60
C ASP A 530 -6.24 -13.77 3.25
N PHE A 531 -7.28 -13.71 4.09
CA PHE A 531 -8.51 -14.46 3.88
C PHE A 531 -9.23 -14.06 2.58
N VAL A 532 -9.28 -12.76 2.27
CA VAL A 532 -9.89 -12.26 1.02
C VAL A 532 -9.10 -12.65 -0.22
N ASP A 533 -7.77 -12.77 -0.10
CA ASP A 533 -6.91 -13.28 -1.17
C ASP A 533 -6.87 -14.82 -1.22
N GLY A 534 -7.71 -15.51 -0.43
CA GLY A 534 -7.83 -16.97 -0.45
C GLY A 534 -6.71 -17.70 0.30
N ARG A 535 -5.95 -16.99 1.14
CA ARG A 535 -4.89 -17.54 1.99
C ARG A 535 -5.36 -17.56 3.45
N ALA A 536 -4.91 -18.54 4.21
CA ALA A 536 -5.12 -18.55 5.65
C ALA A 536 -3.90 -19.16 6.35
N PHE A 537 -3.51 -18.58 7.47
CA PHE A 537 -2.32 -19.00 8.22
C PHE A 537 -2.59 -19.27 9.70
N TRP A 538 -3.73 -18.82 10.24
CA TRP A 538 -4.08 -19.02 11.65
C TRP A 538 -4.27 -20.51 11.93
N PRO A 539 -3.65 -21.08 12.99
CA PRO A 539 -3.70 -22.52 13.24
C PRO A 539 -5.10 -22.99 13.62
N GLN A 540 -5.57 -24.05 12.96
CA GLN A 540 -6.87 -24.68 13.18
C GLN A 540 -7.05 -25.16 14.62
N GLU A 541 -5.99 -25.71 15.22
CA GLU A 541 -5.95 -26.07 16.64
C GLU A 541 -6.36 -24.92 17.57
N VAL A 542 -6.09 -23.67 17.19
CA VAL A 542 -6.45 -22.49 17.97
C VAL A 542 -7.82 -21.96 17.55
N TRP A 543 -8.03 -21.65 16.27
CA TRP A 543 -9.26 -20.96 15.87
C TRP A 543 -10.51 -21.83 16.02
N LYS A 544 -10.41 -23.17 15.93
CA LYS A 544 -11.54 -24.09 16.17
C LYS A 544 -12.00 -24.13 17.64
N LEU A 545 -11.25 -23.53 18.56
CA LEU A 545 -11.72 -23.30 19.94
C LEU A 545 -12.79 -22.20 20.01
N TYR A 546 -12.90 -21.36 18.97
CA TYR A 546 -13.69 -20.13 18.97
C TYR A 546 -14.68 -20.02 17.79
N ALA A 547 -14.50 -20.81 16.73
CA ALA A 547 -15.39 -20.90 15.57
C ALA A 547 -15.71 -22.36 15.24
N SER A 548 -16.87 -22.62 14.64
CA SER A 548 -17.41 -23.97 14.47
C SER A 548 -17.16 -24.60 13.09
N GLU A 549 -17.22 -23.81 12.02
CA GLU A 549 -17.21 -24.30 10.64
C GLU A 549 -15.98 -23.81 9.87
N SER A 550 -15.66 -22.51 9.95
CA SER A 550 -14.57 -21.92 9.17
C SER A 550 -13.88 -20.73 9.84
N LEU A 551 -12.63 -20.49 9.44
CA LEU A 551 -11.86 -19.31 9.87
C LEU A 551 -12.52 -17.99 9.43
N GLY A 552 -13.30 -18.00 8.34
CA GLY A 552 -13.99 -16.82 7.82
C GLY A 552 -15.12 -16.30 8.71
N GLU A 553 -15.58 -17.10 9.67
CA GLU A 553 -16.64 -16.71 10.62
C GLU A 553 -16.29 -15.48 11.43
N PHE A 554 -15.00 -15.22 11.68
CA PHE A 554 -14.57 -14.07 12.46
C PHE A 554 -14.77 -12.72 11.76
N ALA A 555 -14.97 -12.71 10.43
CA ALA A 555 -15.35 -11.50 9.69
C ALA A 555 -16.83 -11.11 9.89
N LEU A 556 -17.66 -12.01 10.45
CA LEU A 556 -19.09 -11.77 10.68
C LEU A 556 -19.32 -10.99 12.00
N PRO A 557 -20.11 -9.90 12.00
CA PRO A 557 -20.33 -9.07 13.19
C PRO A 557 -20.89 -9.84 14.41
N GLU A 558 -21.71 -10.86 14.19
CA GLU A 558 -22.30 -11.72 15.22
C GLU A 558 -21.27 -12.55 16.00
N ASN A 559 -20.12 -12.83 15.39
CA ASN A 559 -19.04 -13.64 15.98
C ASN A 559 -17.94 -12.78 16.63
N GLN A 560 -18.15 -11.47 16.77
CA GLN A 560 -17.12 -10.55 17.26
C GLN A 560 -16.50 -10.97 18.60
N SER A 561 -17.29 -11.46 19.55
CA SER A 561 -16.79 -11.87 20.87
C SER A 561 -15.84 -13.06 20.80
N SER A 562 -16.15 -14.08 19.99
CA SER A 562 -15.28 -15.25 19.81
C SER A 562 -14.07 -14.93 18.93
N ALA A 563 -14.26 -14.09 17.91
CA ALA A 563 -13.18 -13.55 17.09
C ALA A 563 -12.12 -12.82 17.95
N LEU A 564 -12.55 -11.94 18.86
CA LEU A 564 -11.65 -11.23 19.78
C LEU A 564 -10.92 -12.19 20.73
N ALA A 565 -11.58 -13.24 21.23
CA ALA A 565 -10.93 -14.25 22.06
C ALA A 565 -9.85 -15.03 21.29
N CYS A 566 -10.12 -15.41 20.03
CA CYS A 566 -9.13 -16.05 19.16
C CYS A 566 -7.95 -15.11 18.84
N LEU A 567 -8.23 -13.84 18.54
CA LEU A 567 -7.21 -12.83 18.30
C LEU A 567 -6.29 -12.67 19.51
N ASN A 568 -6.86 -12.57 20.72
CA ASN A 568 -6.10 -12.41 21.95
C ASN A 568 -5.23 -13.65 22.23
N HIS A 569 -5.71 -14.85 21.91
CA HIS A 569 -4.92 -16.07 21.97
C HIS A 569 -3.67 -15.96 21.10
N LEU A 570 -3.82 -15.61 19.82
CA LEU A 570 -2.68 -15.53 18.89
C LEU A 570 -1.74 -14.37 19.22
N VAL A 571 -2.27 -13.23 19.68
CA VAL A 571 -1.41 -12.15 20.19
C VAL A 571 -0.60 -12.63 21.39
N THR A 572 -1.20 -13.40 22.31
CA THR A 572 -0.50 -13.97 23.47
C THR A 572 0.63 -14.90 23.06
N ASP A 573 0.35 -15.80 22.11
CA ASP A 573 1.34 -16.70 21.52
C ASP A 573 2.53 -15.95 20.91
N ALA A 574 2.30 -14.80 20.26
CA ALA A 574 3.38 -13.95 19.78
C ALA A 574 4.13 -13.23 20.92
N LEU A 575 3.43 -12.72 21.94
CA LEU A 575 4.05 -12.03 23.09
C LEU A 575 4.99 -12.94 23.90
N GLU A 576 4.73 -14.25 23.92
CA GLU A 576 5.56 -15.25 24.60
C GLU A 576 6.98 -15.36 24.01
N LEU A 577 7.22 -14.89 22.77
CA LEU A 577 8.54 -14.89 22.11
C LEU A 577 9.44 -13.70 22.49
N ILE A 578 8.89 -12.70 23.20
CA ILE A 578 9.58 -11.44 23.48
C ILE A 578 10.85 -11.63 24.33
N PRO A 579 10.90 -12.48 25.37
CA PRO A 579 12.10 -12.66 26.18
C PRO A 579 13.34 -12.98 25.34
N GLU A 580 13.25 -13.96 24.45
CA GLU A 580 14.35 -14.36 23.55
C GLU A 580 14.69 -13.24 22.55
N CYS A 581 13.70 -12.47 22.09
CA CYS A 581 13.96 -11.31 21.24
C CYS A 581 14.77 -10.22 21.96
N LEU A 582 14.47 -9.97 23.25
CA LEU A 582 15.22 -9.02 24.07
C LEU A 582 16.63 -9.52 24.36
N ASP A 583 16.80 -10.81 24.63
CA ASP A 583 18.11 -11.44 24.83
C ASP A 583 18.96 -11.36 23.55
N TYR A 584 18.38 -11.64 22.38
CA TYR A 584 19.07 -11.49 21.10
C TYR A 584 19.55 -10.04 20.89
N LEU A 585 18.67 -9.05 21.09
CA LEU A 585 19.02 -7.64 20.94
C LEU A 585 20.10 -7.19 21.93
N ALA A 586 20.16 -7.78 23.12
CA ALA A 586 21.17 -7.47 24.13
C ALA A 586 22.58 -7.96 23.74
N LEU A 587 22.69 -8.95 22.84
CA LEU A 587 23.96 -9.45 22.32
C LEU A 587 24.56 -8.55 21.23
N LEU A 588 23.75 -7.74 20.54
CA LEU A 588 24.21 -6.90 19.43
C LEU A 588 25.03 -5.72 19.95
N ARG A 589 26.30 -5.65 19.53
CA ARG A 589 27.25 -4.61 19.96
C ARG A 589 27.38 -3.46 18.98
N ASN A 590 27.26 -3.73 17.68
CA ASN A 590 27.30 -2.68 16.68
C ASN A 590 25.99 -1.85 16.72
N PRO A 591 26.04 -0.52 16.94
CA PRO A 591 24.84 0.29 17.07
C PRO A 591 23.94 0.32 15.84
N GLU A 592 24.51 0.19 14.63
CA GLU A 592 23.77 0.23 13.37
C GLU A 592 23.05 -1.10 13.12
N VAL A 593 23.73 -2.23 13.39
CA VAL A 593 23.12 -3.57 13.38
C VAL A 593 22.05 -3.69 14.48
N PHE A 594 22.34 -3.22 15.69
CA PHE A 594 21.36 -3.16 16.78
C PHE A 594 20.12 -2.40 16.34
N ARG A 595 20.27 -1.20 15.78
CA ARG A 595 19.15 -0.39 15.32
C ARG A 595 18.37 -1.06 14.18
N PHE A 596 19.06 -1.69 13.24
CA PHE A 596 18.46 -2.46 12.15
C PHE A 596 17.57 -3.59 12.69
N CYS A 597 18.04 -4.35 13.68
CA CYS A 597 17.26 -5.42 14.32
C CYS A 597 16.17 -4.89 15.26
N ALA A 598 16.44 -3.82 16.02
CA ALA A 598 15.54 -3.31 17.04
C ALA A 598 14.31 -2.59 16.49
N ILE A 599 14.44 -1.88 15.37
CA ILE A 599 13.31 -1.13 14.78
C ILE A 599 12.14 -2.06 14.42
N PRO A 600 12.32 -3.15 13.63
CA PRO A 600 11.24 -4.08 13.33
C PRO A 600 10.59 -4.70 14.57
N GLN A 601 11.39 -5.08 15.58
CA GLN A 601 10.88 -5.70 16.82
C GLN A 601 10.00 -4.75 17.62
N VAL A 602 10.42 -3.49 17.78
CA VAL A 602 9.62 -2.46 18.46
C VAL A 602 8.36 -2.10 17.66
N MET A 603 8.43 -2.11 16.32
CA MET A 603 7.26 -1.92 15.45
C MET A 603 6.26 -3.09 15.58
N ALA A 604 6.76 -4.31 15.73
CA ALA A 604 5.94 -5.50 15.88
C ALA A 604 5.15 -5.48 17.19
N ILE A 605 5.79 -5.23 18.34
CA ILE A 605 5.03 -5.14 19.61
C ILE A 605 4.03 -3.97 19.62
N ALA A 606 4.36 -2.84 19.01
CA ALA A 606 3.42 -1.73 18.87
C ALA A 606 2.21 -2.12 17.99
N THR A 607 2.43 -2.92 16.95
CA THR A 607 1.37 -3.46 16.08
C THR A 607 0.51 -4.47 16.83
N LEU A 608 1.11 -5.47 17.50
CA LEU A 608 0.39 -6.43 18.34
C LEU A 608 -0.45 -5.73 19.41
N THR A 609 0.09 -4.70 20.03
CA THR A 609 -0.66 -3.89 21.00
C THR A 609 -1.87 -3.24 20.34
N LYS A 610 -1.74 -2.68 19.13
CA LYS A 610 -2.87 -2.10 18.40
C LYS A 610 -3.90 -3.15 17.97
N CYS A 611 -3.48 -4.38 17.66
CA CYS A 611 -4.36 -5.50 17.33
C CYS A 611 -5.05 -6.10 18.56
N TYR A 612 -4.39 -6.12 19.72
CA TYR A 612 -4.91 -6.78 20.93
C TYR A 612 -6.30 -6.26 21.30
N ASN A 613 -7.26 -7.18 21.45
CA ASN A 613 -8.66 -6.91 21.77
C ASN A 613 -9.30 -5.80 20.90
N ASN A 614 -8.96 -5.78 19.60
CA ASN A 614 -9.43 -4.76 18.66
C ASN A 614 -10.25 -5.39 17.51
N PRO A 615 -11.57 -5.10 17.41
CA PRO A 615 -12.42 -5.68 16.36
C PRO A 615 -12.08 -5.17 14.95
N ASP A 616 -11.34 -4.07 14.83
CA ASP A 616 -10.93 -3.51 13.55
C ASP A 616 -10.10 -4.50 12.71
N VAL A 617 -9.41 -5.47 13.34
CA VAL A 617 -8.62 -6.51 12.64
C VAL A 617 -9.51 -7.37 11.72
N PHE A 618 -10.78 -7.56 12.08
CA PHE A 618 -11.73 -8.37 11.33
C PHE A 618 -12.53 -7.59 10.28
N THR A 619 -12.32 -6.28 10.18
CA THR A 619 -13.02 -5.40 9.24
C THR A 619 -12.06 -4.62 8.34
N GLY A 620 -10.75 -4.74 8.58
CA GLY A 620 -9.74 -4.10 7.76
C GLY A 620 -8.34 -4.19 8.35
N VAL A 621 -7.38 -3.56 7.67
CA VAL A 621 -5.98 -3.59 8.09
C VAL A 621 -5.72 -2.51 9.14
N VAL A 622 -5.31 -2.95 10.33
CA VAL A 622 -4.95 -2.08 11.44
C VAL A 622 -3.51 -1.62 11.30
N LYS A 623 -3.26 -0.30 11.40
CA LYS A 623 -1.90 0.27 11.29
C LYS A 623 -1.58 1.21 12.44
N ILE A 624 -0.32 1.13 12.89
CA ILE A 624 0.25 2.16 13.77
C ILE A 624 0.33 3.51 13.05
N ARG A 625 0.23 4.59 13.83
CA ARG A 625 0.27 5.96 13.28
C ARG A 625 1.68 6.27 12.78
N LYS A 626 1.79 7.04 11.69
CA LYS A 626 3.08 7.47 11.15
C LYS A 626 3.92 8.25 12.17
N GLY A 627 3.28 9.09 12.97
CA GLY A 627 3.94 9.86 14.04
C GLY A 627 4.55 8.95 15.10
N GLN A 628 3.76 7.98 15.60
CA GLN A 628 4.24 6.92 16.48
C GLN A 628 5.40 6.13 15.84
N SER A 629 5.30 5.71 14.57
CA SER A 629 6.41 5.04 13.88
C SER A 629 7.69 5.88 13.89
N CYS A 630 7.60 7.20 13.72
CA CYS A 630 8.77 8.09 13.80
C CYS A 630 9.38 8.09 15.21
N GLN A 631 8.55 8.09 16.27
CA GLN A 631 9.04 7.98 17.65
C GLN A 631 9.76 6.65 17.90
N LEU A 632 9.16 5.53 17.49
CA LEU A 632 9.76 4.21 17.60
C LEU A 632 11.14 4.18 16.91
N ILE A 633 11.24 4.68 15.67
CA ILE A 633 12.50 4.74 14.92
C ILE A 633 13.57 5.58 15.65
N LEU A 634 13.19 6.70 16.25
CA LEU A 634 14.11 7.61 16.94
C LEU A 634 14.58 7.05 18.29
N ASP A 635 13.73 6.28 18.98
CA ASP A 635 14.05 5.70 20.28
C ASP A 635 14.74 4.34 20.19
N SER A 636 14.58 3.58 19.11
CA SER A 636 15.21 2.26 18.91
C SER A 636 16.73 2.30 18.64
N GLY A 637 17.42 3.37 19.04
CA GLY A 637 18.88 3.49 18.96
C GLY A 637 19.64 2.93 20.17
N SER A 638 18.93 2.49 21.23
CA SER A 638 19.55 1.87 22.41
C SER A 638 18.60 0.89 23.10
N LEU A 639 19.16 -0.01 23.92
CA LEU A 639 18.37 -0.94 24.75
C LEU A 639 17.41 -0.21 25.69
N GLU A 640 17.75 0.97 26.20
CA GLU A 640 16.84 1.76 27.04
C GLU A 640 15.60 2.22 26.27
N GLY A 641 15.76 2.59 25.00
CA GLY A 641 14.63 2.94 24.15
C GLY A 641 13.78 1.73 23.79
N VAL A 642 14.41 0.60 23.47
CA VAL A 642 13.71 -0.68 23.22
C VAL A 642 12.92 -1.10 24.45
N HIS A 643 13.56 -1.23 25.61
CA HIS A 643 12.91 -1.61 26.87
C HIS A 643 11.79 -0.64 27.23
N PHE A 644 11.96 0.66 26.96
CA PHE A 644 10.90 1.64 27.21
C PHE A 644 9.64 1.33 26.42
N TRP A 645 9.76 1.03 25.12
CA TRP A 645 8.61 0.72 24.28
C TRP A 645 8.01 -0.65 24.60
N PHE A 646 8.85 -1.66 24.82
CA PHE A 646 8.36 -2.99 25.22
C PHE A 646 7.58 -2.94 26.54
N TYR A 647 8.10 -2.23 27.56
CA TYR A 647 7.41 -2.01 28.82
C TYR A 647 6.08 -1.28 28.62
N THR A 648 6.10 -0.19 27.84
CA THR A 648 4.92 0.65 27.60
C THR A 648 3.81 -0.13 26.90
N MET A 649 4.15 -0.93 25.90
CA MET A 649 3.22 -1.73 25.11
C MET A 649 2.65 -2.91 25.92
N ALA A 650 3.49 -3.66 26.63
CA ALA A 650 3.01 -4.72 27.53
C ALA A 650 2.11 -4.18 28.66
N SER A 651 2.44 -3.00 29.21
CA SER A 651 1.58 -2.31 30.18
C SER A 651 0.24 -1.89 29.60
N ASP A 652 0.17 -1.60 28.30
CA ASP A 652 -1.07 -1.23 27.62
C ASP A 652 -1.97 -2.44 27.35
N VAL A 653 -1.38 -3.56 26.94
CA VAL A 653 -2.09 -4.85 26.80
C VAL A 653 -2.70 -5.26 28.14
N LEU A 654 -1.93 -5.24 29.23
CA LEU A 654 -2.44 -5.56 30.58
C LEU A 654 -3.61 -4.67 31.02
N ARG A 655 -3.60 -3.38 30.66
CA ARG A 655 -4.71 -2.46 30.99
C ARG A 655 -5.99 -2.74 30.21
N ARG A 656 -5.88 -3.40 29.05
CA ARG A 656 -7.02 -3.75 28.18
C ARG A 656 -7.44 -5.22 28.29
N LEU A 657 -6.76 -5.99 29.13
CA LEU A 657 -6.98 -7.42 29.35
C LEU A 657 -8.40 -7.69 29.89
N PRO A 658 -9.30 -8.31 29.11
CA PRO A 658 -10.67 -8.58 29.54
C PRO A 658 -10.70 -9.73 30.55
N GLY A 659 -11.40 -9.56 31.69
CA GLY A 659 -11.49 -10.61 32.72
C GLY A 659 -12.19 -11.90 32.24
N SER A 660 -12.93 -11.84 31.14
CA SER A 660 -13.59 -13.00 30.50
C SER A 660 -12.76 -13.64 29.39
N ASP A 661 -11.54 -13.15 29.14
CA ASP A 661 -10.66 -13.66 28.08
C ASP A 661 -10.16 -15.08 28.43
N PRO A 662 -10.37 -16.10 27.56
CA PRO A 662 -9.87 -17.44 27.80
C PRO A 662 -8.34 -17.53 27.93
N SER A 663 -7.62 -16.60 27.31
CA SER A 663 -6.16 -16.48 27.37
C SER A 663 -5.69 -15.54 28.48
N PHE A 664 -6.57 -15.09 29.40
CA PHE A 664 -6.27 -14.10 30.44
C PHE A 664 -4.97 -14.39 31.18
N GLN A 665 -4.84 -15.60 31.74
CA GLN A 665 -3.71 -15.96 32.59
C GLN A 665 -2.40 -16.04 31.80
N ARG A 666 -2.43 -16.59 30.58
CA ARG A 666 -1.24 -16.62 29.71
C ARG A 666 -0.82 -15.21 29.29
N THR A 667 -1.77 -14.38 28.90
CA THR A 667 -1.51 -12.97 28.51
C THR A 667 -0.90 -12.20 29.66
N GLU A 668 -1.45 -12.37 30.87
CA GLU A 668 -0.96 -11.73 32.07
C GLU A 668 0.49 -12.14 32.37
N VAL A 669 0.79 -13.44 32.34
CA VAL A 669 2.14 -13.96 32.56
C VAL A 669 3.11 -13.41 31.52
N ALA A 670 2.81 -13.54 30.23
CA ALA A 670 3.66 -13.05 29.14
C ALA A 670 3.96 -11.55 29.30
N CYS A 671 2.94 -10.73 29.53
CA CYS A 671 3.15 -9.29 29.73
C CYS A 671 3.95 -8.98 30.99
N ARG A 672 3.70 -9.67 32.11
CA ARG A 672 4.45 -9.45 33.37
C ARG A 672 5.92 -9.82 33.22
N THR A 673 6.23 -10.92 32.53
CA THR A 673 7.62 -11.28 32.20
C THR A 673 8.29 -10.16 31.40
N VAL A 674 7.62 -9.59 30.38
CA VAL A 674 8.16 -8.45 29.63
C VAL A 674 8.37 -7.24 30.53
N LEU A 675 7.44 -6.90 31.42
CA LEU A 675 7.58 -5.79 32.37
C LEU A 675 8.78 -5.99 33.30
N GLU A 676 8.97 -7.19 33.83
CA GLU A 676 10.08 -7.53 34.71
C GLU A 676 11.42 -7.33 34.01
N LEU A 677 11.60 -7.93 32.83
CA LEU A 677 12.81 -7.82 32.00
C LEU A 677 13.13 -6.37 31.59
N THR A 678 12.10 -5.53 31.44
CA THR A 678 12.26 -4.17 30.90
C THR A 678 12.25 -3.05 31.95
N SER A 679 11.81 -3.34 33.17
CA SER A 679 11.55 -2.37 34.25
C SER A 679 12.71 -1.42 34.58
N GLU A 680 13.94 -1.94 34.74
CA GLU A 680 15.11 -1.16 35.14
C GLU A 680 15.44 -0.09 34.09
N ARG A 681 15.57 -0.51 32.83
CA ARG A 681 15.91 0.37 31.71
C ARG A 681 14.76 1.32 31.35
N TYR A 682 13.51 0.85 31.45
CA TYR A 682 12.32 1.71 31.33
C TYR A 682 12.37 2.87 32.33
N SER A 683 12.65 2.57 33.61
CA SER A 683 12.71 3.58 34.67
C SER A 683 13.79 4.63 34.40
N ARG A 684 14.97 4.20 33.93
CA ARG A 684 16.06 5.10 33.51
C ARG A 684 15.64 5.99 32.33
N LYS A 685 15.06 5.42 31.27
CA LYS A 685 14.62 6.18 30.09
C LYS A 685 13.51 7.17 30.45
N LYS A 686 12.55 6.77 31.27
CA LYS A 686 11.46 7.63 31.75
C LYS A 686 12.00 8.83 32.51
N PHE A 687 12.98 8.63 33.39
CA PHE A 687 13.67 9.71 34.09
C PHE A 687 14.42 10.64 33.12
N LEU A 688 15.17 10.09 32.16
CA LEU A 688 15.89 10.88 31.14
C LEU A 688 14.93 11.72 30.28
N ASN A 689 13.78 11.16 29.88
CA ASN A 689 12.77 11.87 29.11
C ASN A 689 12.14 13.00 29.94
N LEU A 690 11.80 12.74 31.21
CA LEU A 690 11.30 13.78 32.12
C LEU A 690 12.32 14.91 32.29
N ALA A 691 13.59 14.58 32.51
CA ALA A 691 14.67 15.56 32.63
C ALA A 691 14.82 16.41 31.37
N LYS A 692 14.76 15.80 30.17
CA LYS A 692 14.80 16.54 28.89
C LYS A 692 13.62 17.50 28.75
N THR A 693 12.42 17.05 29.07
CA THR A 693 11.20 17.88 29.00
C THR A 693 11.29 19.07 29.96
N LEU A 694 11.70 18.82 31.22
CA LEU A 694 11.86 19.88 32.21
C LEU A 694 12.94 20.89 31.80
N ASN A 695 14.05 20.43 31.21
CA ASN A 695 15.11 21.32 30.69
C ASN A 695 14.65 22.25 29.55
N VAL A 696 13.51 21.97 28.89
CA VAL A 696 12.91 22.86 27.88
C VAL A 696 11.81 23.73 28.49
N ILE A 697 10.91 23.13 29.28
CA ILE A 697 9.75 23.84 29.85
C ILE A 697 10.18 24.86 30.90
N VAL A 698 11.14 24.53 31.76
CA VAL A 698 11.53 25.40 32.88
C VAL A 698 12.13 26.74 32.41
N PRO A 699 13.07 26.78 31.43
CA PRO A 699 13.53 28.05 30.87
C PRO A 699 12.40 28.89 30.25
N ILE A 700 11.48 28.27 29.49
CA ILE A 700 10.36 28.97 28.86
C ILE A 700 9.43 29.55 29.94
N GLY A 701 9.10 28.75 30.96
CA GLY A 701 8.32 29.18 32.11
C GLY A 701 8.97 30.34 32.85
N ALA A 702 10.29 30.30 33.06
CA ALA A 702 11.04 31.40 33.67
C ALA A 702 10.94 32.68 32.84
N VAL A 703 11.10 32.60 31.51
CA VAL A 703 10.97 33.76 30.61
C VAL A 703 9.55 34.33 30.63
N ILE A 704 8.51 33.49 30.57
CA ILE A 704 7.11 33.94 30.63
C ILE A 704 6.81 34.62 31.96
N CYS A 705 7.24 34.02 33.08
CA CYS A 705 7.03 34.60 34.41
C CYS A 705 7.79 35.93 34.54
N ALA A 706 9.04 36.01 34.07
CA ALA A 706 9.82 37.23 34.09
C ALA A 706 9.20 38.33 33.20
N ALA A 707 8.70 37.99 32.01
CA ALA A 707 8.04 38.91 31.10
C ALA A 707 6.74 39.48 31.69
N TYR A 708 5.91 38.62 32.31
CA TYR A 708 4.71 39.04 33.02
C TYR A 708 5.04 40.02 34.15
N LEU A 709 6.02 39.68 34.99
CA LEU A 709 6.47 40.53 36.10
C LEU A 709 7.05 41.86 35.59
N PHE A 710 7.80 41.85 34.50
CA PHE A 710 8.35 43.06 33.89
C PHE A 710 7.28 43.98 33.30
N GLN A 711 6.23 43.44 32.66
CA GLN A 711 5.09 44.23 32.18
C GLN A 711 4.33 44.90 33.32
N ARG A 712 4.34 44.31 34.51
CA ARG A 712 3.67 44.85 35.70
C ARG A 712 4.54 45.77 36.56
N LYS A 713 5.81 45.97 36.20
CA LYS A 713 6.76 46.78 36.99
C LYS A 713 6.21 48.18 37.31
N ASP A 714 5.52 48.81 36.36
CA ASP A 714 5.02 50.18 36.51
C ASP A 714 3.81 50.25 37.44
N SER A 715 3.06 49.14 37.56
CA SER A 715 1.96 49.01 38.53
C SER A 715 2.44 48.81 39.98
N TRP A 716 3.75 48.62 40.16
CA TRP A 716 4.41 48.48 41.47
C TRP A 716 5.08 49.78 41.94
N LEU A 717 5.13 50.81 41.11
CA LEU A 717 5.65 52.13 41.46
C LEU A 717 4.59 52.95 42.22
N GLY A 718 4.95 53.50 43.39
CA GLY A 718 4.10 54.43 44.13
C GLY A 718 4.06 55.82 43.49
N GLN A 719 3.12 56.69 43.91
CA GLN A 719 2.90 58.06 43.39
C GLN A 719 4.14 58.99 43.43
N ARG A 720 5.26 58.59 44.03
CA ARG A 720 6.53 59.35 44.10
C ARG A 720 7.73 58.65 43.44
N GLY A 721 7.52 57.54 42.71
CA GLY A 721 8.60 56.86 42.00
C GLY A 721 9.57 56.07 42.87
N GLU A 722 9.24 55.82 44.15
CA GLU A 722 10.05 54.94 45.00
C GLU A 722 9.76 53.46 44.69
N PRO A 723 10.81 52.61 44.62
CA PRO A 723 10.68 51.19 44.31
C PRO A 723 10.03 50.47 45.49
N LEU A 724 8.74 50.16 45.38
CA LEU A 724 8.13 49.12 46.19
C LEU A 724 8.33 47.78 45.46
N LEU A 725 8.74 46.74 46.19
CA LEU A 725 8.48 45.36 45.79
C LEU A 725 7.01 45.26 45.32
N PRO A 726 6.65 44.36 44.37
CA PRO A 726 5.26 44.14 43.98
C PRO A 726 4.41 44.19 45.23
N LYS A 727 3.36 45.03 45.27
CA LYS A 727 2.48 45.05 46.43
C LYS A 727 2.06 43.59 46.66
N LEU A 728 2.62 42.96 47.72
CA LEU A 728 2.46 41.54 48.05
C LEU A 728 0.98 41.15 48.29
N THR A 729 0.07 42.09 48.11
CA THR A 729 -1.38 41.98 48.14
C THR A 729 -1.99 41.41 46.87
N ASN A 730 -1.29 41.42 45.71
CA ASN A 730 -1.83 40.78 44.50
C ASN A 730 -1.47 39.27 44.50
N PRO A 731 -2.43 38.36 44.74
CA PRO A 731 -2.15 36.93 44.85
C PRO A 731 -1.59 36.33 43.55
N ILE A 732 -1.90 36.91 42.39
CA ILE A 732 -1.39 36.43 41.10
C ILE A 732 0.09 36.78 40.95
N ASP A 733 0.50 38.00 41.32
CA ASP A 733 1.90 38.43 41.21
C ASP A 733 2.81 37.64 42.18
N VAL A 734 2.29 37.31 43.37
CA VAL A 734 2.98 36.42 44.35
C VAL A 734 3.12 35.00 43.81
N LEU A 735 2.08 34.44 43.20
CA LEU A 735 2.13 33.12 42.57
C LEU A 735 3.16 33.07 41.45
N VAL A 736 3.17 34.07 40.56
CA VAL A 736 4.12 34.14 39.43
C VAL A 736 5.57 34.34 39.92
N LEU A 737 5.78 35.14 40.97
CA LEU A 737 7.10 35.28 41.60
C LEU A 737 7.58 33.96 42.23
N GLY A 738 6.69 33.22 42.88
CA GLY A 738 6.99 31.88 43.42
C GLY A 738 7.34 30.87 42.32
N LEU A 739 6.60 30.88 41.20
CA LEU A 739 6.90 30.05 40.03
C LEU A 739 8.25 30.43 39.40
N LEU A 740 8.56 31.73 39.28
CA LEU A 740 9.85 32.19 38.79
C LEU A 740 10.99 31.71 39.69
N PHE A 741 10.83 31.83 41.01
CA PHE A 741 11.83 31.35 41.98
C PHE A 741 12.03 29.84 41.90
N ALA A 742 10.96 29.05 41.78
CA ALA A 742 11.04 27.61 41.57
C ALA A 742 11.76 27.25 40.26
N CYS A 743 11.49 27.98 39.18
CA CYS A 743 12.20 27.80 37.91
C CYS A 743 13.69 28.14 38.04
N MET A 744 14.04 29.23 38.72
CA MET A 744 15.44 29.62 38.96
C MET A 744 16.18 28.63 39.86
N LEU A 745 15.54 28.10 40.90
CA LEU A 745 16.11 27.03 41.73
C LEU A 745 16.36 25.76 40.94
N TYR A 746 15.42 25.35 40.09
CA TYR A 746 15.60 24.22 39.19
C TYR A 746 16.78 24.46 38.24
N LEU A 747 16.84 25.63 37.59
CA LEU A 747 17.95 25.96 36.69
C LEU A 747 19.28 25.99 37.43
N LEU A 748 19.36 26.51 38.65
CA LEU A 748 20.58 26.50 39.46
C LEU A 748 21.01 25.08 39.87
N ALA A 749 20.06 24.24 40.28
CA ALA A 749 20.33 22.86 40.68
C ALA A 749 20.73 21.98 39.49
N PHE A 750 20.19 22.24 38.29
CA PHE A 750 20.37 21.40 37.10
C PHE A 750 21.31 21.98 36.04
N ALA A 751 21.73 23.25 36.13
CA ALA A 751 22.72 23.87 35.23
C ALA A 751 24.11 23.22 35.29
N ALA A 752 24.43 22.51 36.38
CA ALA A 752 25.69 21.77 36.54
C ALA A 752 25.67 20.35 35.95
N ILE A 753 24.50 19.83 35.58
CA ILE A 753 24.34 18.42 35.16
C ILE A 753 24.94 18.13 33.77
N PRO A 754 24.85 19.02 32.75
CA PRO A 754 25.51 18.78 31.48
C PRO A 754 27.03 18.65 31.61
N SER A 755 27.65 19.35 32.56
CA SER A 755 29.10 19.27 32.83
C SER A 755 29.55 17.99 33.54
N VAL A 756 28.68 17.36 34.34
CA VAL A 756 29.01 16.13 35.08
C VAL A 756 28.75 14.88 34.23
N PHE A 757 27.68 14.85 33.43
CA PHE A 757 27.33 13.68 32.61
C PHE A 757 27.83 13.76 31.16
N GLY A 758 28.13 14.96 30.64
CA GLY A 758 28.68 15.14 29.29
C GLY A 758 30.18 14.79 29.14
N LYS A 759 30.89 14.56 30.25
CA LYS A 759 32.31 14.14 30.27
C LYS A 759 32.52 12.64 30.48
N ALA A 760 31.46 11.86 30.67
CA ALA A 760 31.54 10.42 30.51
C ALA A 760 31.60 10.10 29.00
N LYS A 761 32.75 10.38 28.37
CA LYS A 761 33.17 9.60 27.21
C LYS A 761 33.07 8.15 27.66
N VAL A 762 32.11 7.43 27.11
CA VAL A 762 32.02 5.98 27.18
C VAL A 762 33.37 5.46 26.68
N LYS A 763 34.28 5.15 27.60
CA LYS A 763 35.31 4.15 27.35
C LYS A 763 34.53 2.86 27.25
N THR A 764 34.26 2.46 26.02
CA THR A 764 33.83 1.12 25.67
C THR A 764 34.89 0.14 26.17
N THR A 765 34.57 -0.56 27.25
CA THR A 765 35.02 -1.93 27.48
C THR A 765 33.87 -2.85 27.14
#